data_AF-A0AAD7EZL7-F1
#
_entry.id   AF-A0AAD7EZL7-F1
#
_cell.length_a   1.000
_cell.length_b   1.000
_cell.length_c   1.000
_cell.angle_alpha   90.00
_cell.angle_beta   90.00
_cell.angle_gamma   90.00
#
_symmetry.space_group_name_H-M   'P 1'
#
loop_
_entity.id
_entity.type
_entity.pdbx_description
1 polymer ?
#
loop_
_entity_poly.entity_id
_entity_poly.type
_entity_poly.pdbx_seq_one_letter_code
_entity_poly.pdbx_strand_id
1 'polypeptide(L)'
;MVKSTQCMVNVVLCTCLALMRVVFIEYPDCKFWNKFNKRLAKVRADAGGDPKKLAKFTPCGATLAVYSHTTSAFLLVCKDWLRVATPLLYNVVIIRSKAQAQALEAALKSNKDLGAFIKKLRVEGGYGLPMKTILKASPNITDLFLSLAIWSSDGVSGLCQSLHLIDPVRLILYDSDLEPRDNKQNLQLVGKVVACIQFWKRLKTIDIPYSCAWADMNSRCSSICAALKTSPSVEEVVIHVSSFVMTEFITEFRQSRSIKKVKLKLETPMSHAWSATLREEIDADINLKDFVQVSTSDFDCPAEIARAPDPSFVPMESASQEIQDKIWERVLYFALDMEELGRYMESDVHTIMPNHPELRNQLQLGSATNAMRVSKQFNRLSTPFVYEHVDLLNVGDLSRFSASLMRDRTIAKRVKSFSVAAPALLLTLPDFVSLDSVDEWFRQQSPQELLLPVLRLLDGLVVFTVGLYDATQYPPRPQFDPGTMIVTWAVLQTLAEVAGATLRRLLSALRRIYFHANVTPNAKHFFERHGGKLTEILIVAGDPGEVSVLDACPTLPRVICRSVETESTNTLPPIKLLSPSQPHLHLAKLVLDINLDSRKEEKTMGKFFDSLDTTLFPVLREIQAFDLSWPTTEREIAKCPWVQWAEQLLSCNIKLTDQNGKHWTCMIT
;
A
#
# COMPACT_ATOMS: atom_id res chain seq x y z
N MET A 1 -31.97 23.59 23.40
CA MET A 1 -30.99 23.55 22.28
C MET A 1 -29.67 22.88 22.65
N VAL A 2 -28.99 23.19 23.76
CA VAL A 2 -27.69 22.56 24.15
C VAL A 2 -27.75 21.03 24.36
N LYS A 3 -28.88 20.47 24.83
CA LYS A 3 -29.03 19.01 25.04
C LYS A 3 -29.16 18.19 23.73
N SER A 4 -29.57 18.81 22.62
CA SER A 4 -29.78 18.13 21.33
C SER A 4 -28.45 17.95 20.58
N THR A 5 -27.56 18.95 20.65
CA THR A 5 -26.21 18.88 20.07
C THR A 5 -25.34 17.80 20.73
N GLN A 6 -25.51 17.58 22.04
CA GLN A 6 -24.81 16.52 22.77
C GLN A 6 -25.23 15.11 22.29
N CYS A 7 -26.51 14.92 21.94
CA CYS A 7 -27.02 13.64 21.46
C CYS A 7 -26.54 13.29 20.05
N MET A 8 -26.40 14.29 19.17
CA MET A 8 -25.85 14.12 17.81
C MET A 8 -24.36 13.72 17.80
N VAL A 9 -23.55 14.29 18.71
CA VAL A 9 -22.14 13.88 18.87
C VAL A 9 -22.06 12.42 19.32
N ASN A 10 -22.96 11.98 20.22
CA ASN A 10 -22.96 10.62 20.75
C ASN A 10 -23.26 9.54 19.69
N VAL A 11 -24.10 9.86 18.70
CA VAL A 11 -24.52 8.91 17.66
C VAL A 11 -23.41 8.70 16.62
N VAL A 12 -22.86 9.80 16.11
CA VAL A 12 -21.74 9.75 15.14
C VAL A 12 -20.55 9.02 15.76
N LEU A 13 -20.29 9.25 17.06
CA LEU A 13 -19.23 8.55 17.80
C LEU A 13 -19.49 7.05 17.97
N CYS A 14 -20.70 6.63 18.34
CA CYS A 14 -21.02 5.21 18.52
C CYS A 14 -20.93 4.45 17.20
N THR A 15 -21.37 5.05 16.09
CA THR A 15 -21.26 4.48 14.75
C THR A 15 -19.80 4.43 14.28
N CYS A 16 -19.01 5.48 14.54
CA CYS A 16 -17.57 5.47 14.28
C CYS A 16 -16.81 4.43 15.13
N LEU A 17 -17.15 4.27 16.41
CA LEU A 17 -16.55 3.24 17.27
C LEU A 17 -16.95 1.82 16.85
N ALA A 18 -18.17 1.62 16.35
CA ALA A 18 -18.62 0.35 15.79
C ALA A 18 -17.95 0.03 14.44
N LEU A 19 -17.86 1.01 13.53
CA LEU A 19 -17.12 0.89 12.26
C LEU A 19 -15.62 0.65 12.49
N MET A 20 -15.02 1.35 13.47
CA MET A 20 -13.63 1.11 13.90
C MET A 20 -13.44 -0.21 14.65
N ARG A 21 -14.49 -0.96 15.01
CA ARG A 21 -14.34 -2.31 15.59
C ARG A 21 -14.31 -3.40 14.54
N VAL A 22 -15.13 -3.23 13.50
CA VAL A 22 -15.27 -4.15 12.38
C VAL A 22 -14.02 -4.12 11.51
N VAL A 23 -13.63 -2.92 11.07
CA VAL A 23 -12.52 -2.75 10.13
C VAL A 23 -11.17 -3.13 10.74
N PHE A 24 -11.00 -3.09 12.07
CA PHE A 24 -9.66 -3.19 12.70
C PHE A 24 -9.25 -4.57 13.21
N ILE A 25 -10.20 -5.47 13.47
CA ILE A 25 -9.89 -6.87 13.85
C ILE A 25 -9.91 -7.77 12.61
N GLU A 26 -10.78 -7.49 11.66
CA GLU A 26 -10.96 -8.34 10.46
C GLU A 26 -9.98 -7.97 9.34
N TYR A 27 -9.35 -6.80 9.37
CA TYR A 27 -8.30 -6.41 8.43
C TYR A 27 -6.92 -6.30 9.14
N PRO A 28 -6.01 -7.25 8.87
CA PRO A 28 -4.74 -7.35 9.59
C PRO A 28 -3.65 -6.37 9.13
N ASP A 29 -3.88 -5.49 8.15
CA ASP A 29 -2.76 -4.74 7.56
C ASP A 29 -2.09 -3.75 8.53
N CYS A 30 -0.78 -3.90 8.63
CA CYS A 30 0.11 -3.15 9.51
C CYS A 30 0.85 -2.03 8.78
N LYS A 31 0.86 -2.00 7.44
CA LYS A 31 1.69 -1.07 6.65
C LYS A 31 1.22 0.39 6.75
N PHE A 32 -0.10 0.64 6.69
CA PHE A 32 -0.67 1.97 6.96
C PHE A 32 -0.25 2.50 8.34
N TRP A 33 -0.32 1.64 9.36
CA TRP A 33 -0.03 2.00 10.75
C TRP A 33 1.45 2.20 11.04
N ASN A 34 2.33 1.42 10.40
CA ASN A 34 3.77 1.62 10.48
C ASN A 34 4.20 2.98 9.89
N LYS A 35 3.59 3.41 8.78
CA LYS A 35 3.81 4.74 8.19
C LYS A 35 3.28 5.86 9.08
N PHE A 36 2.09 5.68 9.67
CA PHE A 36 1.52 6.60 10.67
C PHE A 36 2.43 6.75 11.90
N ASN A 37 2.90 5.64 12.47
CA ASN A 37 3.78 5.64 13.63
C ASN A 37 5.16 6.25 13.33
N LYS A 38 5.74 5.99 12.15
CA LYS A 38 6.98 6.65 11.67
C LYS A 38 6.79 8.17 11.57
N ARG A 39 5.64 8.63 11.04
CA ARG A 39 5.29 10.06 10.98
C ARG A 39 5.10 10.67 12.38
N LEU A 40 4.41 9.98 13.29
CA LEU A 40 4.22 10.44 14.67
C LEU A 40 5.54 10.50 15.43
N ALA A 41 6.45 9.54 15.20
CA ALA A 41 7.79 9.54 15.76
C ALA A 41 8.63 10.71 15.21
N LYS A 42 8.54 11.00 13.91
CA LYS A 42 9.19 12.16 13.28
C LYS A 42 8.66 13.47 13.87
N VAL A 43 7.35 13.66 13.96
CA VAL A 43 6.74 14.87 14.58
C VAL A 43 7.16 15.03 16.04
N ARG A 44 7.29 13.94 16.81
CA ARG A 44 7.77 13.99 18.20
C ARG A 44 9.26 14.32 18.29
N ALA A 45 10.08 13.80 17.37
CA ALA A 45 11.51 14.11 17.29
C ALA A 45 11.73 15.58 16.91
N ASP A 46 11.00 16.07 15.91
CA ASP A 46 11.06 17.47 15.45
C ASP A 46 10.56 18.45 16.52
N ALA A 47 9.60 18.04 17.35
CA ALA A 47 9.13 18.82 18.49
C ALA A 47 10.05 18.78 19.72
N GLY A 48 11.06 17.90 19.75
CA GLY A 48 12.02 17.79 20.84
C GLY A 48 11.38 17.51 22.22
N GLY A 49 10.20 16.90 22.26
CA GLY A 49 9.45 16.64 23.50
C GLY A 49 8.75 17.86 24.12
N ASP A 50 8.78 19.04 23.49
CA ASP A 50 8.11 20.25 23.98
C ASP A 50 6.63 20.28 23.55
N PRO A 51 5.66 20.20 24.50
CA PRO A 51 4.24 20.24 24.20
C PRO A 51 3.80 21.51 23.46
N LYS A 52 4.48 22.64 23.68
CA LYS A 52 4.17 23.93 23.02
C LYS A 52 4.67 23.98 21.57
N LYS A 53 5.74 23.26 21.23
CA LYS A 53 6.19 23.09 19.85
C LYS A 53 5.29 22.15 19.08
N LEU A 54 4.79 21.09 19.74
CA LEU A 54 3.79 20.19 19.17
C LEU A 54 2.53 20.94 18.69
N ALA A 55 2.10 21.97 19.43
CA ALA A 55 0.98 22.84 19.07
C ALA A 55 1.27 23.81 17.90
N LYS A 56 2.55 24.12 17.63
CA LYS A 56 2.97 24.99 16.50
C LYS A 56 3.02 24.27 15.15
N PHE A 57 3.07 22.93 15.15
CA PHE A 57 2.97 22.11 13.93
C PHE A 57 1.52 21.94 13.43
N THR A 58 0.57 22.68 14.01
CA THR A 58 -0.79 22.83 13.50
C THR A 58 -0.93 24.19 12.83
N PRO A 59 -0.70 24.32 11.50
CA PRO A 59 -1.15 25.49 10.78
C PRO A 59 -2.68 25.47 10.78
N CYS A 60 -3.27 26.60 11.12
CA CYS A 60 -4.66 26.91 10.88
C CYS A 60 -4.94 26.78 9.38
N GLY A 61 -5.32 25.58 8.91
CA GLY A 61 -5.60 25.33 7.49
C GLY A 61 -5.35 23.91 6.97
N ALA A 62 -4.66 23.01 7.70
CA ALA A 62 -4.46 21.62 7.28
C ALA A 62 -5.07 20.63 8.28
N THR A 63 -6.35 20.30 8.09
CA THR A 63 -7.07 19.27 8.85
C THR A 63 -6.69 17.86 8.37
N LEU A 64 -5.50 17.42 8.77
CA LEU A 64 -5.17 16.00 8.88
C LEU A 64 -5.56 15.51 10.28
N ALA A 65 -6.21 14.35 10.35
CA ALA A 65 -6.77 13.76 11.56
C ALA A 65 -5.67 13.37 12.59
N VAL A 66 -5.14 14.36 13.29
CA VAL A 66 -4.75 14.20 14.69
C VAL A 66 -6.08 13.98 15.42
N TYR A 67 -6.38 12.75 15.82
CA TYR A 67 -7.44 12.55 16.81
C TYR A 67 -7.05 13.42 18.02
N SER A 68 -7.76 14.52 18.23
CA SER A 68 -7.49 15.42 19.36
C SER A 68 -7.70 14.71 20.71
N HIS A 69 -8.37 13.55 20.70
CA HIS A 69 -8.73 12.78 21.87
C HIS A 69 -8.48 11.28 21.64
N THR A 70 -7.83 10.64 22.62
CA THR A 70 -7.70 9.18 22.67
C THR A 70 -9.07 8.54 22.89
N THR A 71 -9.27 7.28 22.50
CA THR A 71 -10.50 6.52 22.80
C THR A 71 -10.81 6.47 24.30
N SER A 72 -9.78 6.57 25.15
CA SER A 72 -9.92 6.67 26.60
C SER A 72 -10.50 8.01 27.08
N ALA A 73 -10.42 9.09 26.28
CA ALA A 73 -11.02 10.38 26.64
C ALA A 73 -12.55 10.30 26.75
N PHE A 74 -13.18 9.35 26.04
CA PHE A 74 -14.62 9.09 26.16
C PHE A 74 -15.03 8.55 27.53
N LEU A 75 -14.09 7.99 28.30
CA LEU A 75 -14.34 7.57 29.67
C LEU A 75 -14.49 8.76 30.63
N LEU A 76 -14.05 9.96 30.23
CA LEU A 76 -14.03 11.15 31.09
C LEU A 76 -15.32 11.99 30.97
N VAL A 77 -16.31 11.56 30.18
CA VAL A 77 -17.56 12.30 29.97
C VAL A 77 -18.40 12.35 31.27
N CYS A 78 -18.69 11.20 31.86
CA CYS A 78 -19.33 11.09 33.19
C CYS A 78 -19.11 9.68 33.79
N LYS A 79 -19.53 9.49 35.06
CA LYS A 79 -19.37 8.20 35.78
C LYS A 79 -20.11 7.03 35.12
N ASP A 80 -21.28 7.26 34.52
CA ASP A 80 -22.02 6.21 33.82
C ASP A 80 -21.32 5.79 32.54
N TRP A 81 -20.79 6.76 31.78
CA TRP A 81 -19.93 6.49 30.63
C TRP A 81 -18.69 5.70 31.02
N LEU A 82 -18.01 6.10 32.09
CA LEU A 82 -16.86 5.35 32.61
C LEU A 82 -17.26 3.89 32.91
N ARG A 83 -18.37 3.67 33.63
CA ARG A 83 -18.84 2.32 34.00
C ARG A 83 -19.21 1.46 32.78
N VAL A 84 -19.96 2.00 31.82
CA VAL A 84 -20.46 1.26 30.66
C VAL A 84 -19.38 1.07 29.59
N ALA A 85 -18.57 2.10 29.35
CA ALA A 85 -17.57 2.08 28.29
C ALA A 85 -16.26 1.39 28.70
N THR A 86 -15.95 1.24 30.00
CA THR A 86 -14.70 0.57 30.43
C THR A 86 -14.62 -0.88 29.92
N PRO A 87 -15.61 -1.77 30.14
CA PRO A 87 -15.55 -3.13 29.60
C PRO A 87 -15.45 -3.15 28.07
N LEU A 88 -16.12 -2.21 27.40
CA LEU A 88 -16.13 -2.08 25.94
C LEU A 88 -14.79 -1.59 25.38
N LEU A 89 -14.11 -0.68 26.09
CA LEU A 89 -12.80 -0.17 25.72
C LEU A 89 -11.73 -1.25 25.85
N TYR A 90 -11.78 -2.03 26.94
CA TYR A 90 -10.80 -3.10 27.19
C TYR A 90 -11.13 -4.41 26.46
N ASN A 91 -12.33 -4.57 25.88
CA ASN A 91 -12.72 -5.78 25.18
C ASN A 91 -11.76 -6.14 24.04
N VAL A 92 -11.31 -5.12 23.30
CA VAL A 92 -10.40 -5.23 22.18
C VAL A 92 -9.19 -4.35 22.44
N VAL A 93 -8.03 -4.97 22.65
CA VAL A 93 -6.78 -4.27 22.90
C VAL A 93 -5.85 -4.45 21.71
N ILE A 94 -5.32 -3.33 21.21
CA ILE A 94 -4.34 -3.30 20.13
C ILE A 94 -3.06 -2.65 20.65
N ILE A 95 -1.94 -3.38 20.57
CA ILE A 95 -0.63 -2.92 21.00
C ILE A 95 0.28 -2.83 19.77
N ARG A 96 0.65 -1.59 19.41
CA ARG A 96 1.51 -1.27 18.26
C ARG A 96 2.83 -0.60 18.66
N SER A 97 3.06 -0.43 19.95
CA SER A 97 4.26 0.23 20.47
C SER A 97 4.60 -0.21 21.88
N LYS A 98 5.88 -0.08 22.24
CA LYS A 98 6.38 -0.33 23.60
C LYS A 98 5.70 0.57 24.64
N ALA A 99 5.43 1.84 24.30
CA ALA A 99 4.76 2.77 25.20
C ALA A 99 3.31 2.34 25.49
N GLN A 100 2.58 1.84 24.50
CA GLN A 100 1.23 1.28 24.71
C GLN A 100 1.27 0.04 25.60
N ALA A 101 2.24 -0.87 25.38
CA ALA A 101 2.41 -2.05 26.23
C ALA A 101 2.69 -1.67 27.70
N GLN A 102 3.59 -0.70 27.92
CA GLN A 102 3.91 -0.20 29.26
C GLN A 102 2.72 0.50 29.93
N ALA A 103 1.97 1.33 29.18
CA ALA A 103 0.79 2.00 29.69
C ALA A 103 -0.31 1.00 30.08
N LEU A 104 -0.55 -0.01 29.25
CA LEU A 104 -1.51 -1.07 29.57
C LEU A 104 -1.05 -1.89 30.77
N GLU A 105 0.23 -2.27 30.83
CA GLU A 105 0.80 -2.95 31.99
C GLU A 105 0.57 -2.13 33.28
N ALA A 106 0.84 -0.83 33.26
CA ALA A 106 0.64 0.05 34.41
C ALA A 106 -0.84 0.11 34.83
N ALA A 107 -1.75 0.20 33.85
CA ALA A 107 -3.19 0.18 34.11
C ALA A 107 -3.64 -1.15 34.74
N LEU A 108 -3.17 -2.30 34.22
CA LEU A 108 -3.51 -3.63 34.73
C LEU A 108 -2.88 -3.93 36.09
N LYS A 109 -1.70 -3.36 36.38
CA LYS A 109 -1.09 -3.41 37.72
C LYS A 109 -1.90 -2.61 38.74
N SER A 110 -2.41 -1.45 38.32
CA SER A 110 -3.21 -0.56 39.17
C SER A 110 -4.62 -1.12 39.41
N ASN A 111 -5.21 -1.75 38.39
CA ASN A 111 -6.52 -2.39 38.48
C ASN A 111 -6.53 -3.69 37.67
N LYS A 112 -6.47 -4.82 38.38
CA LYS A 112 -6.40 -6.16 37.78
C LYS A 112 -7.71 -6.57 37.11
N ASP A 113 -8.85 -6.03 37.55
CA ASP A 113 -10.17 -6.39 37.02
C ASP A 113 -10.33 -5.97 35.56
N LEU A 114 -9.59 -4.94 35.13
CA LEU A 114 -9.54 -4.50 33.73
C LEU A 114 -9.07 -5.62 32.80
N GLY A 115 -8.17 -6.48 33.27
CA GLY A 115 -7.66 -7.60 32.48
C GLY A 115 -8.71 -8.66 32.17
N ALA A 116 -9.71 -8.81 33.04
CA ALA A 116 -10.82 -9.75 32.82
C ALA A 116 -11.73 -9.33 31.65
N PHE A 117 -11.75 -8.04 31.30
CA PHE A 117 -12.50 -7.52 30.16
C PHE A 117 -11.81 -7.78 28.81
N ILE A 118 -10.50 -8.04 28.80
CA ILE A 118 -9.74 -8.26 27.57
C ILE A 118 -10.12 -9.63 26.97
N LYS A 119 -10.80 -9.60 25.82
CA LYS A 119 -11.21 -10.80 25.06
C LYS A 119 -10.41 -10.94 23.77
N LYS A 120 -10.13 -9.82 23.10
CA LYS A 120 -9.37 -9.79 21.85
C LYS A 120 -8.10 -9.00 22.04
N LEU A 121 -6.95 -9.62 21.76
CA LEU A 121 -5.65 -8.99 21.91
C LEU A 121 -4.89 -9.06 20.59
N ARG A 122 -4.53 -7.90 20.03
CA ARG A 122 -3.70 -7.75 18.84
C ARG A 122 -2.34 -7.17 19.20
N VAL A 123 -1.27 -7.88 18.88
CA VAL A 123 0.12 -7.49 19.19
C VAL A 123 0.93 -7.39 17.90
N GLU A 124 1.39 -6.18 17.57
CA GLU A 124 2.16 -5.87 16.36
C GLU A 124 3.66 -5.66 16.65
N GLY A 125 4.31 -6.61 17.31
CA GLY A 125 5.73 -6.54 17.64
C GLY A 125 6.14 -7.23 18.96
N GLY A 126 7.43 -7.19 19.28
CA GLY A 126 7.97 -7.72 20.53
C GLY A 126 8.22 -6.61 21.57
N TYR A 127 7.29 -6.44 22.52
CA TYR A 127 7.36 -5.34 23.49
C TYR A 127 7.99 -5.68 24.85
N GLY A 128 8.70 -6.81 24.94
CA GLY A 128 9.48 -7.22 26.10
C GLY A 128 8.63 -7.68 27.29
N LEU A 129 9.15 -7.47 28.50
CA LEU A 129 8.54 -7.90 29.76
C LEU A 129 7.12 -7.38 30.04
N PRO A 130 6.70 -6.17 29.62
CA PRO A 130 5.32 -5.72 29.79
C PRO A 130 4.27 -6.73 29.28
N MET A 131 4.57 -7.45 28.20
CA MET A 131 3.66 -8.47 27.65
C MET A 131 3.42 -9.63 28.62
N LYS A 132 4.40 -9.97 29.45
CA LYS A 132 4.24 -11.01 30.50
C LYS A 132 3.16 -10.61 31.50
N THR A 133 3.19 -9.36 31.95
CA THR A 133 2.21 -8.84 32.90
C THR A 133 0.82 -8.77 32.26
N ILE A 134 0.74 -8.28 31.03
CA ILE A 134 -0.54 -8.17 30.30
C ILE A 134 -1.19 -9.54 30.12
N LEU A 135 -0.47 -10.53 29.58
CA LEU A 135 -1.02 -11.87 29.35
C LEU A 135 -1.38 -12.57 30.66
N LYS A 136 -0.59 -12.40 31.73
CA LYS A 136 -0.92 -12.93 33.06
C LYS A 136 -2.20 -12.31 33.65
N ALA A 137 -2.45 -11.02 33.39
CA ALA A 137 -3.64 -10.32 33.88
C ALA A 137 -4.88 -10.55 33.00
N SER A 138 -4.72 -11.15 31.81
CA SER A 138 -5.78 -11.27 30.80
C SER A 138 -6.11 -12.73 30.48
N PRO A 139 -6.55 -13.55 31.46
CA PRO A 139 -6.80 -14.98 31.25
C PRO A 139 -7.97 -15.26 30.29
N ASN A 140 -8.80 -14.25 30.02
CA ASN A 140 -10.03 -14.35 29.25
C ASN A 140 -9.87 -14.10 27.75
N ILE A 141 -8.64 -14.02 27.24
CA ILE A 141 -8.36 -13.81 25.81
C ILE A 141 -8.93 -15.01 25.03
N THR A 142 -9.88 -14.73 24.14
CA THR A 142 -10.48 -15.68 23.19
C THR A 142 -9.85 -15.56 21.82
N ASP A 143 -9.46 -14.36 21.40
CA ASP A 143 -8.88 -14.09 20.09
C ASP A 143 -7.51 -13.44 20.28
N LEU A 144 -6.48 -14.15 19.84
CA LEU A 144 -5.11 -13.65 19.88
C LEU A 144 -4.63 -13.40 18.45
N PHE A 145 -4.25 -12.16 18.17
CA PHE A 145 -3.53 -11.80 16.95
C PHE A 145 -2.06 -11.54 17.29
N LEU A 146 -1.15 -12.18 16.56
CA LEU A 146 0.29 -11.99 16.66
C LEU A 146 0.89 -11.65 15.30
N SER A 147 1.54 -10.49 15.22
CA SER A 147 2.43 -10.19 14.11
C SER A 147 3.78 -10.89 14.31
N LEU A 148 4.18 -11.66 13.31
CA LEU A 148 5.49 -12.26 13.16
C LEU A 148 6.44 -11.33 12.39
N ALA A 149 6.05 -10.11 12.02
CA ALA A 149 6.94 -9.10 11.47
C ALA A 149 7.82 -8.45 12.57
N ILE A 150 8.56 -9.28 13.30
CA ILE A 150 9.38 -8.90 14.46
C ILE A 150 10.73 -8.37 14.00
N TRP A 151 11.11 -7.18 14.48
CA TRP A 151 12.44 -6.61 14.20
C TRP A 151 13.50 -7.19 15.13
N SER A 152 14.77 -7.17 14.71
CA SER A 152 15.88 -7.65 15.56
C SER A 152 16.03 -6.89 16.88
N SER A 153 15.58 -5.64 16.92
CA SER A 153 15.53 -4.78 18.11
C SER A 153 14.38 -5.08 19.06
N ASP A 154 13.37 -5.84 18.61
CA ASP A 154 12.19 -6.14 19.42
C ASP A 154 12.50 -7.22 20.46
N GLY A 155 11.90 -7.11 21.64
CA GLY A 155 12.03 -8.10 22.71
C GLY A 155 10.84 -9.05 22.76
N VAL A 156 11.01 -10.31 22.40
CA VAL A 156 9.90 -11.30 22.50
C VAL A 156 9.83 -12.04 23.83
N SER A 157 10.77 -11.77 24.74
CA SER A 157 10.93 -12.54 25.99
C SER A 157 9.67 -12.58 26.86
N GLY A 158 8.92 -11.48 26.98
CA GLY A 158 7.69 -11.44 27.76
C GLY A 158 6.57 -12.30 27.14
N LEU A 159 6.41 -12.26 25.81
CA LEU A 159 5.49 -13.15 25.08
C LEU A 159 5.90 -14.61 25.30
N CYS A 160 7.17 -14.93 25.08
CA CYS A 160 7.67 -16.30 25.21
C CYS A 160 7.46 -16.89 26.62
N GLN A 161 7.55 -16.06 27.65
CA GLN A 161 7.33 -16.46 29.04
C GLN A 161 5.85 -16.57 29.45
N SER A 162 4.89 -16.11 28.65
CA SER A 162 3.50 -15.97 29.12
C SER A 162 2.43 -16.46 28.16
N LEU A 163 2.75 -16.79 26.90
CA LEU A 163 1.76 -17.36 25.96
C LEU A 163 1.07 -18.63 26.49
N HIS A 164 1.74 -19.40 27.33
CA HIS A 164 1.17 -20.60 27.96
C HIS A 164 0.19 -20.30 29.11
N LEU A 165 0.07 -19.04 29.54
CA LEU A 165 -0.85 -18.62 30.61
C LEU A 165 -2.26 -18.30 30.10
N ILE A 166 -2.45 -18.29 28.79
CA ILE A 166 -3.73 -18.08 28.12
C ILE A 166 -4.11 -19.34 27.33
N ASP A 167 -5.40 -19.46 26.98
CA ASP A 167 -5.94 -20.58 26.21
C ASP A 167 -6.97 -20.03 25.20
N PRO A 168 -6.49 -19.40 24.11
CA PRO A 168 -7.34 -18.73 23.14
C PRO A 168 -8.17 -19.73 22.35
N VAL A 169 -9.31 -19.26 21.84
CA VAL A 169 -10.18 -20.01 20.91
C VAL A 169 -9.71 -19.84 19.48
N ARG A 170 -9.22 -18.65 19.12
CA ARG A 170 -8.71 -18.31 17.80
C ARG A 170 -7.33 -17.69 17.89
N LEU A 171 -6.42 -18.17 17.04
CA LEU A 171 -5.10 -17.58 16.82
C LEU A 171 -5.06 -17.00 15.41
N ILE A 172 -4.67 -15.74 15.27
CA ILE A 172 -4.43 -15.10 13.97
C ILE A 172 -2.95 -14.76 13.90
N LEU A 173 -2.25 -15.38 12.96
CA LEU A 173 -0.86 -15.07 12.67
C LEU A 173 -0.79 -14.15 11.47
N TYR A 174 0.01 -13.10 11.58
CA TYR A 174 0.33 -12.20 10.49
C TYR A 174 1.82 -12.23 10.23
N ASP A 175 2.25 -12.21 8.98
CA ASP A 175 3.66 -12.06 8.60
C ASP A 175 3.76 -11.07 7.43
N SER A 176 4.95 -10.52 7.21
CA SER A 176 5.19 -9.58 6.11
C SER A 176 5.55 -10.35 4.83
N ASP A 177 4.65 -10.34 3.84
CA ASP A 177 4.84 -11.02 2.55
C ASP A 177 6.11 -10.60 1.80
N LEU A 178 6.52 -9.34 1.94
CA LEU A 178 7.65 -8.78 1.18
C LEU A 178 9.01 -9.16 1.76
N GLU A 179 9.09 -9.42 3.06
CA GLU A 179 10.37 -9.64 3.74
C GLU A 179 10.15 -10.55 4.96
N PRO A 180 10.06 -11.87 4.77
CA PRO A 180 10.07 -12.81 5.88
C PRO A 180 11.34 -12.62 6.71
N ARG A 181 11.21 -12.33 8.01
CA ARG A 181 12.37 -11.97 8.85
C ARG A 181 12.80 -13.10 9.76
N ASP A 182 13.72 -13.91 9.29
CA ASP A 182 14.25 -15.06 10.04
C ASP A 182 15.33 -14.65 11.06
N ASN A 183 15.04 -13.64 11.88
CA ASN A 183 15.93 -13.26 12.97
C ASN A 183 15.68 -14.12 14.22
N LYS A 184 16.66 -14.13 15.14
CA LYS A 184 16.61 -14.93 16.37
C LYS A 184 15.35 -14.69 17.22
N GLN A 185 14.86 -13.45 17.30
CA GLN A 185 13.67 -13.11 18.09
C GLN A 185 12.41 -13.70 17.46
N ASN A 186 12.31 -13.62 16.13
CA ASN A 186 11.22 -14.23 15.36
C ASN A 186 11.18 -15.75 15.54
N LEU A 187 12.32 -16.42 15.30
CA LEU A 187 12.44 -17.87 15.45
C LEU A 187 12.11 -18.33 16.88
N GLN A 188 12.54 -17.56 17.89
CA GLN A 188 12.20 -17.83 19.29
C GLN A 188 10.70 -17.73 19.56
N LEU A 189 10.03 -16.69 19.02
CA LEU A 189 8.60 -16.51 19.18
C LEU A 189 7.81 -17.61 18.46
N VAL A 190 8.18 -17.94 17.21
CA VAL A 190 7.55 -19.02 16.45
C VAL A 190 7.71 -20.36 17.15
N GLY A 191 8.91 -20.69 17.63
CA GLY A 191 9.14 -21.90 18.42
C GLY A 191 8.25 -21.97 19.66
N LYS A 192 8.00 -20.82 20.32
CA LYS A 192 7.06 -20.78 21.45
C LYS A 192 5.60 -20.96 21.01
N VAL A 193 5.18 -20.31 19.93
CA VAL A 193 3.82 -20.46 19.38
C VAL A 193 3.57 -21.93 19.01
N VAL A 194 4.50 -22.57 18.31
CA VAL A 194 4.46 -24.01 17.96
C VAL A 194 4.27 -24.88 19.20
N ALA A 195 5.03 -24.62 20.26
CA ALA A 195 4.86 -25.35 21.52
C ALA A 195 3.46 -25.10 22.14
N CYS A 196 2.99 -23.86 22.16
CA CYS A 196 1.69 -23.50 22.73
C CYS A 196 0.50 -24.09 21.96
N ILE A 197 0.57 -24.23 20.64
CA ILE A 197 -0.47 -24.88 19.80
C ILE A 197 -0.76 -26.33 20.27
N GLN A 198 0.24 -27.01 20.84
CA GLN A 198 0.05 -28.37 21.39
C GLN A 198 -0.68 -28.37 22.74
N PHE A 199 -0.63 -27.27 23.48
CA PHE A 199 -1.15 -27.17 24.85
C PHE A 199 -2.49 -26.43 24.95
N TRP A 200 -2.79 -25.54 24.02
CA TRP A 200 -4.04 -24.79 24.00
C TRP A 200 -5.21 -25.73 23.69
N LYS A 201 -6.03 -26.03 24.70
CA LYS A 201 -7.14 -26.98 24.61
C LYS A 201 -8.35 -26.36 23.93
N ARG A 202 -8.47 -25.04 23.98
CA ARG A 202 -9.60 -24.29 23.42
C ARG A 202 -9.34 -23.80 22.01
N LEU A 203 -8.12 -23.92 21.48
CA LEU A 203 -7.79 -23.42 20.15
C LEU A 203 -8.54 -24.22 19.08
N LYS A 204 -9.55 -23.59 18.46
CA LYS A 204 -10.41 -24.17 17.42
C LYS A 204 -10.06 -23.68 16.03
N THR A 205 -9.70 -22.41 15.91
CA THR A 205 -9.44 -21.78 14.61
C THR A 205 -8.04 -21.16 14.60
N ILE A 206 -7.30 -21.38 13.52
CA ILE A 206 -6.05 -20.66 13.26
C ILE A 206 -6.07 -20.02 11.88
N ASP A 207 -5.78 -18.72 11.83
CA ASP A 207 -5.52 -18.01 10.57
C ASP A 207 -4.00 -17.96 10.36
N ILE A 208 -3.53 -18.51 9.24
CA ILE A 208 -2.11 -18.50 8.86
C ILE A 208 -1.85 -17.50 7.71
N PRO A 209 -0.73 -16.74 7.76
CA PRO A 209 -0.45 -15.70 6.78
C PRO A 209 0.20 -16.22 5.51
N TYR A 210 0.60 -17.50 5.46
CA TYR A 210 1.40 -18.03 4.37
C TYR A 210 0.49 -18.55 3.24
N SER A 211 0.43 -17.83 2.12
CA SER A 211 0.06 -18.44 0.84
C SER A 211 1.31 -19.14 0.30
N CYS A 212 1.25 -20.45 0.13
CA CYS A 212 2.41 -21.33 0.02
C CYS A 212 3.21 -21.23 -1.29
N ALA A 213 3.15 -20.11 -2.01
CA ALA A 213 3.72 -19.94 -3.35
C ALA A 213 5.25 -19.83 -3.39
N TRP A 214 5.91 -19.62 -2.25
CA TRP A 214 7.35 -19.38 -2.22
C TRP A 214 8.07 -20.70 -2.00
N ALA A 215 8.78 -21.16 -3.05
CA ALA A 215 9.42 -22.49 -3.15
C ALA A 215 10.40 -22.81 -2.01
N ASP A 216 10.91 -21.78 -1.33
CA ASP A 216 11.53 -21.93 -0.02
C ASP A 216 10.45 -21.75 1.04
N MET A 217 9.77 -22.84 1.38
CA MET A 217 8.98 -22.91 2.61
C MET A 217 9.84 -22.31 3.73
N ASN A 218 9.49 -21.10 4.16
CA ASN A 218 10.13 -20.51 5.30
C ASN A 218 9.99 -21.53 6.45
N SER A 219 11.12 -21.92 7.06
CA SER A 219 11.19 -22.93 8.13
C SER A 219 10.11 -22.73 9.22
N ARG A 220 9.65 -21.49 9.40
CA ARG A 220 8.54 -21.10 10.28
C ARG A 220 7.20 -21.69 9.85
N CYS A 221 6.84 -21.58 8.57
CA CYS A 221 5.61 -22.16 8.02
C CYS A 221 5.59 -23.68 8.20
N SER A 222 6.68 -24.38 7.85
CA SER A 222 6.80 -25.84 8.06
C SER A 222 6.62 -26.22 9.53
N SER A 223 7.23 -25.46 10.44
CA SER A 223 7.13 -25.70 11.89
C SER A 223 5.71 -25.51 12.42
N ILE A 224 5.00 -24.48 11.94
CA ILE A 224 3.59 -24.23 12.30
C ILE A 224 2.70 -25.34 11.73
N CYS A 225 2.84 -25.70 10.46
CA CYS A 225 2.07 -26.77 9.84
C CYS A 225 2.28 -28.12 10.56
N ALA A 226 3.52 -28.46 10.93
CA ALA A 226 3.82 -29.66 11.71
C ALA A 226 3.13 -29.64 13.09
N ALA A 227 3.07 -28.47 13.75
CA ALA A 227 2.33 -28.31 14.99
C ALA A 227 0.82 -28.51 14.79
N LEU A 228 0.25 -27.97 13.72
CA LEU A 228 -1.18 -28.10 13.43
C LEU A 228 -1.60 -29.55 13.14
N LYS A 229 -0.74 -30.33 12.46
CA LYS A 229 -0.97 -31.78 12.24
C LYS A 229 -1.13 -32.56 13.53
N THR A 230 -0.42 -32.16 14.58
CA THR A 230 -0.36 -32.85 15.87
C THR A 230 -1.26 -32.22 16.93
N SER A 231 -1.83 -31.04 16.65
CA SER A 231 -2.68 -30.33 17.61
C SER A 231 -3.96 -31.12 17.91
N PRO A 232 -4.33 -31.29 19.20
CA PRO A 232 -5.51 -32.07 19.56
C PRO A 232 -6.83 -31.30 19.40
N SER A 233 -6.80 -29.96 19.29
CA SER A 233 -7.99 -29.12 19.44
C SER A 233 -8.40 -28.35 18.19
N VAL A 234 -7.46 -28.09 17.26
CA VAL A 234 -7.70 -27.24 16.08
C VAL A 234 -8.64 -27.93 15.12
N GLU A 235 -9.75 -27.28 14.79
CA GLU A 235 -10.79 -27.81 13.91
C GLU A 235 -10.82 -27.10 12.56
N GLU A 236 -10.45 -25.82 12.50
CA GLU A 236 -10.46 -25.01 11.29
C GLU A 236 -9.11 -24.32 11.07
N VAL A 237 -8.57 -24.43 9.86
CA VAL A 237 -7.41 -23.67 9.40
C VAL A 237 -7.87 -22.68 8.33
N VAL A 238 -7.58 -21.40 8.51
CA VAL A 238 -7.89 -20.35 7.55
C VAL A 238 -6.60 -19.93 6.87
N ILE A 239 -6.57 -20.02 5.54
CA ILE A 239 -5.41 -19.64 4.71
C ILE A 239 -5.78 -18.41 3.93
N HIS A 240 -4.98 -17.35 4.09
CA HIS A 240 -5.11 -16.13 3.32
C HIS A 240 -4.37 -16.31 1.99
N VAL A 241 -5.13 -16.28 0.90
CA VAL A 241 -4.65 -16.58 -0.45
C VAL A 241 -4.45 -15.26 -1.19
N SER A 242 -3.22 -14.76 -1.13
CA SER A 242 -2.78 -13.61 -1.93
C SER A 242 -2.27 -14.04 -3.32
N SER A 243 -1.82 -15.30 -3.45
CA SER A 243 -1.22 -15.84 -4.68
C SER A 243 -1.58 -17.32 -4.93
N PHE A 244 -0.59 -18.16 -5.22
CA PHE A 244 -0.77 -19.60 -5.45
C PHE A 244 -0.82 -20.35 -4.12
N VAL A 245 -1.76 -21.30 -3.99
CA VAL A 245 -1.80 -22.25 -2.88
C VAL A 245 -1.37 -23.60 -3.43
N MET A 246 -0.29 -24.14 -2.88
CA MET A 246 0.10 -25.52 -3.11
C MET A 246 -0.92 -26.46 -2.44
N THR A 247 -1.62 -27.26 -3.24
CA THR A 247 -2.64 -28.22 -2.77
C THR A 247 -2.03 -29.28 -1.83
N GLU A 248 -0.72 -29.52 -1.91
CA GLU A 248 0.01 -30.42 -1.02
C GLU A 248 -0.18 -30.07 0.46
N PHE A 249 -0.25 -28.78 0.81
CA PHE A 249 -0.46 -28.35 2.20
C PHE A 249 -1.86 -28.69 2.72
N ILE A 250 -2.84 -28.59 1.85
CA ILE A 250 -4.22 -28.89 2.21
C ILE A 250 -4.34 -30.41 2.44
N THR A 251 -3.71 -31.20 1.56
CA THR A 251 -3.60 -32.65 1.71
C THR A 251 -2.88 -33.04 2.99
N GLU A 252 -1.85 -32.30 3.39
CA GLU A 252 -1.15 -32.48 4.66
C GLU A 252 -2.05 -32.22 5.88
N PHE A 253 -2.89 -31.19 5.86
CA PHE A 253 -3.85 -30.94 6.96
C PHE A 253 -4.91 -32.02 7.07
N ARG A 254 -5.26 -32.68 5.96
CA ARG A 254 -6.21 -33.80 5.95
C ARG A 254 -5.73 -34.99 6.77
N GLN A 255 -4.41 -35.13 6.97
CA GLN A 255 -3.83 -36.19 7.80
C GLN A 255 -4.01 -35.92 9.31
N SER A 256 -4.38 -34.70 9.69
CA SER A 256 -4.68 -34.36 11.08
C SER A 256 -5.98 -35.02 11.53
N ARG A 257 -6.01 -35.50 12.78
CA ARG A 257 -7.21 -36.10 13.38
C ARG A 257 -8.23 -35.05 13.85
N SER A 258 -7.79 -33.81 14.07
CA SER A 258 -8.59 -32.75 14.68
C SER A 258 -9.12 -31.76 13.65
N ILE A 259 -8.34 -31.47 12.60
CA ILE A 259 -8.71 -30.50 11.57
C ILE A 259 -9.84 -31.08 10.72
N LYS A 260 -10.99 -30.40 10.75
CA LYS A 260 -12.20 -30.79 10.02
C LYS A 260 -12.36 -30.03 8.72
N LYS A 261 -11.76 -28.84 8.63
CA LYS A 261 -11.99 -27.91 7.52
C LYS A 261 -10.82 -26.96 7.30
N VAL A 262 -10.58 -26.63 6.04
CA VAL A 262 -9.68 -25.56 5.60
C VAL A 262 -10.50 -24.47 4.89
N LYS A 263 -10.47 -23.21 5.37
CA LYS A 263 -11.11 -22.06 4.72
C LYS A 263 -10.06 -21.28 3.93
N LEU A 264 -10.20 -21.20 2.62
CA LEU A 264 -9.36 -20.36 1.76
C LEU A 264 -10.03 -19.00 1.62
N LYS A 265 -9.36 -17.93 2.09
CA LYS A 265 -9.81 -16.55 1.95
C LYS A 265 -9.06 -15.89 0.81
N LEU A 266 -9.77 -15.58 -0.27
CA LEU A 266 -9.25 -14.87 -1.43
C LEU A 266 -9.24 -13.36 -1.14
N GLU A 267 -8.05 -12.74 -1.04
CA GLU A 267 -7.92 -11.35 -0.60
C GLU A 267 -8.03 -10.31 -1.73
N THR A 268 -7.78 -10.70 -2.98
CA THR A 268 -7.70 -9.75 -4.10
C THR A 268 -8.51 -10.23 -5.31
N PRO A 269 -9.01 -9.33 -6.17
CA PRO A 269 -9.67 -9.78 -7.39
C PRO A 269 -8.77 -10.57 -8.33
N MET A 270 -7.47 -10.30 -8.33
CA MET A 270 -6.49 -11.12 -9.04
C MET A 270 -6.50 -12.58 -8.57
N SER A 271 -6.69 -12.82 -7.27
CA SER A 271 -6.85 -14.17 -6.75
C SER A 271 -8.10 -14.88 -7.28
N HIS A 272 -9.08 -14.18 -7.90
CA HIS A 272 -10.22 -14.86 -8.54
C HIS A 272 -9.82 -15.65 -9.79
N ALA A 273 -8.90 -15.15 -10.62
CA ALA A 273 -8.45 -15.88 -11.80
C ALA A 273 -7.76 -17.19 -11.38
N TRP A 274 -6.87 -17.12 -10.39
CA TRP A 274 -6.25 -18.31 -9.80
C TRP A 274 -7.24 -19.18 -9.03
N SER A 275 -8.31 -18.59 -8.48
CA SER A 275 -9.35 -19.36 -7.81
C SER A 275 -10.09 -20.29 -8.76
N ALA A 276 -10.15 -20.00 -10.07
CA ALA A 276 -10.77 -20.90 -11.03
C ALA A 276 -9.97 -22.21 -11.11
N THR A 277 -8.66 -22.12 -11.39
CA THR A 277 -7.77 -23.29 -11.45
C THR A 277 -7.70 -24.02 -10.11
N LEU A 278 -7.56 -23.29 -8.99
CA LEU A 278 -7.53 -23.91 -7.67
C LEU A 278 -8.86 -24.58 -7.32
N ARG A 279 -10.00 -24.00 -7.72
CA ARG A 279 -11.31 -24.64 -7.56
C ARG A 279 -11.41 -25.89 -8.42
N GLU A 280 -10.96 -25.85 -9.67
CA GLU A 280 -10.93 -27.03 -10.54
C GLU A 280 -10.08 -28.16 -9.93
N GLU A 281 -8.90 -27.83 -9.36
CA GLU A 281 -8.07 -28.80 -8.64
C GLU A 281 -8.76 -29.36 -7.39
N ILE A 282 -9.39 -28.50 -6.58
CA ILE A 282 -10.13 -28.90 -5.38
C ILE A 282 -11.37 -29.75 -5.75
N ASP A 283 -12.08 -29.38 -6.82
CA ASP A 283 -13.28 -30.08 -7.29
C ASP A 283 -12.93 -31.41 -7.96
N ALA A 284 -11.74 -31.52 -8.58
CA ALA A 284 -11.22 -32.77 -9.15
C ALA A 284 -10.81 -33.78 -8.07
N ASP A 285 -10.34 -33.32 -6.90
CA ASP A 285 -10.05 -34.18 -5.76
C ASP A 285 -11.26 -34.30 -4.82
N ILE A 286 -11.98 -35.42 -4.94
CA ILE A 286 -13.14 -35.75 -4.10
C ILE A 286 -12.85 -35.67 -2.59
N ASN A 287 -11.60 -35.86 -2.17
CA ASN A 287 -11.21 -35.80 -0.76
C ASN A 287 -11.05 -34.36 -0.25
N LEU A 288 -10.76 -33.41 -1.14
CA LEU A 288 -10.56 -32.01 -0.82
C LEU A 288 -11.87 -31.22 -0.89
N LYS A 289 -12.78 -31.59 -1.81
CA LYS A 289 -14.03 -30.87 -2.06
C LYS A 289 -14.86 -30.56 -0.81
N ASP A 290 -15.07 -31.54 0.06
CA ASP A 290 -15.84 -31.35 1.30
C ASP A 290 -14.99 -30.80 2.46
N PHE A 291 -13.66 -30.83 2.31
CA PHE A 291 -12.71 -30.40 3.32
C PHE A 291 -12.32 -28.92 3.17
N VAL A 292 -12.37 -28.39 1.95
CA VAL A 292 -11.93 -27.04 1.61
C VAL A 292 -13.13 -26.15 1.30
N GLN A 293 -13.28 -25.07 2.06
CA GLN A 293 -14.23 -24.01 1.75
C GLN A 293 -13.49 -22.83 1.12
N VAL A 294 -13.71 -22.60 -0.16
CA VAL A 294 -13.24 -21.38 -0.82
C VAL A 294 -14.24 -20.26 -0.58
N SER A 295 -13.87 -19.30 0.25
CA SER A 295 -14.60 -18.03 0.36
C SER A 295 -13.89 -16.99 -0.50
N THR A 296 -14.59 -16.45 -1.48
CA THR A 296 -14.29 -15.08 -1.91
C THR A 296 -14.44 -14.21 -0.67
N SER A 297 -13.57 -13.21 -0.46
CA SER A 297 -13.88 -12.18 0.53
C SER A 297 -15.07 -11.37 0.02
N ASP A 298 -16.24 -12.00 -0.11
CA ASP A 298 -17.46 -11.31 0.23
C ASP A 298 -17.17 -10.80 1.63
N PHE A 299 -17.25 -9.49 1.79
CA PHE A 299 -17.19 -8.84 3.08
C PHE A 299 -18.21 -9.57 3.95
N ASP A 300 -17.77 -10.62 4.66
CA ASP A 300 -18.57 -11.38 5.61
C ASP A 300 -18.95 -10.28 6.60
N CYS A 301 -20.14 -9.72 6.38
CA CYS A 301 -20.63 -8.58 7.11
C CYS A 301 -20.46 -9.00 8.57
N PRO A 302 -19.66 -8.26 9.36
CA PRO A 302 -19.25 -8.69 10.69
C PRO A 302 -20.47 -9.17 11.46
N ALA A 303 -20.27 -10.23 12.25
CA ALA A 303 -21.22 -10.81 13.19
C ALA A 303 -22.38 -9.85 13.53
N GLU A 304 -23.62 -10.26 13.20
CA GLU A 304 -24.89 -9.50 13.39
C GLU A 304 -24.61 -8.10 13.94
N ILE A 305 -24.49 -7.09 13.08
CA ILE A 305 -24.39 -5.68 13.49
C ILE A 305 -25.39 -5.53 14.62
N ALA A 306 -24.87 -5.31 15.85
CA ALA A 306 -25.71 -5.33 17.04
C ALA A 306 -26.91 -4.44 16.75
N ARG A 307 -28.11 -5.04 16.73
CA ARG A 307 -29.31 -4.30 16.33
C ARG A 307 -29.32 -3.02 17.14
N ALA A 308 -29.51 -1.89 16.45
CA ALA A 308 -29.59 -0.60 17.12
C ALA A 308 -30.55 -0.77 18.32
N PRO A 309 -30.17 -0.33 19.53
CA PRO A 309 -31.00 -0.51 20.73
C PRO A 309 -32.43 -0.01 20.52
N ASP A 310 -32.58 0.95 19.61
CA ASP A 310 -33.84 1.43 19.08
C ASP A 310 -33.82 1.34 17.53
N PRO A 311 -34.64 0.46 16.92
CA PRO A 311 -34.73 0.33 15.46
C PRO A 311 -35.38 1.55 14.79
N SER A 312 -36.03 2.45 15.57
CA SER A 312 -36.62 3.69 15.06
C SER A 312 -35.65 4.86 15.02
N PHE A 313 -34.45 4.72 15.61
CA PHE A 313 -33.46 5.78 15.61
C PHE A 313 -32.89 6.00 14.20
N VAL A 314 -33.22 7.13 13.58
CA VAL A 314 -32.67 7.57 12.30
C VAL A 314 -31.56 8.60 12.55
N PRO A 315 -30.28 8.27 12.29
CA PRO A 315 -29.19 9.22 12.46
C PRO A 315 -29.44 10.51 11.67
N MET A 316 -29.28 11.66 12.32
CA MET A 316 -29.37 12.99 11.73
C MET A 316 -30.75 13.39 11.14
N GLU A 317 -31.84 12.72 11.53
CA GLU A 317 -33.19 13.05 11.05
C GLU A 317 -33.57 14.53 11.26
N SER A 318 -33.11 15.14 12.34
CA SER A 318 -33.36 16.56 12.66
C SER A 318 -32.43 17.56 11.97
N ALA A 319 -31.38 17.09 11.29
CA ALA A 319 -30.45 17.96 10.57
C ALA A 319 -30.99 18.27 9.16
N SER A 320 -30.72 19.48 8.64
CA SER A 320 -31.07 19.80 7.25
C SER A 320 -30.28 18.94 6.26
N GLN A 321 -30.83 18.72 5.07
CA GLN A 321 -30.17 17.93 4.01
C GLN A 321 -28.76 18.43 3.70
N GLU A 322 -28.54 19.75 3.72
CA GLU A 322 -27.21 20.34 3.48
C GLU A 322 -26.19 19.96 4.58
N ILE A 323 -26.61 19.96 5.84
CA ILE A 323 -25.74 19.55 6.96
C ILE A 323 -25.47 18.05 6.88
N GLN A 324 -26.49 17.24 6.62
CA GLN A 324 -26.33 15.80 6.41
C GLN A 324 -25.36 15.53 5.27
N ASP A 325 -25.49 16.24 4.15
CA ASP A 325 -24.61 16.11 2.99
C ASP A 325 -23.16 16.46 3.34
N LYS A 326 -22.91 17.58 4.01
CA LYS A 326 -21.55 17.97 4.43
C LYS A 326 -20.91 16.94 5.37
N ILE A 327 -21.69 16.38 6.29
CA ILE A 327 -21.23 15.34 7.20
C ILE A 327 -20.89 14.07 6.41
N TRP A 328 -21.81 13.59 5.58
CA TRP A 328 -21.61 12.38 4.80
C TRP A 328 -20.50 12.52 3.75
N GLU A 329 -20.38 13.68 3.12
CA GLU A 329 -19.29 14.00 2.19
C GLU A 329 -17.94 13.89 2.91
N ARG A 330 -17.81 14.43 4.13
CA ARG A 330 -16.59 14.30 4.92
C ARG A 330 -16.33 12.86 5.36
N VAL A 331 -17.36 12.13 5.77
CA VAL A 331 -17.26 10.70 6.12
C VAL A 331 -16.80 9.88 4.92
N LEU A 332 -17.39 10.11 3.74
CA LEU A 332 -17.04 9.42 2.50
C LEU A 332 -15.63 9.78 2.04
N TYR A 333 -15.24 11.05 2.13
CA TYR A 333 -13.87 11.50 1.82
C TYR A 333 -12.82 10.71 2.63
N PHE A 334 -13.08 10.49 3.93
CA PHE A 334 -12.21 9.68 4.78
C PHE A 334 -12.33 8.18 4.51
N ALA A 335 -13.54 7.67 4.32
CA ALA A 335 -13.78 6.25 4.08
C ALA A 335 -13.18 5.77 2.76
N LEU A 336 -13.08 6.65 1.76
CA LEU A 336 -12.47 6.41 0.45
C LEU A 336 -10.98 6.79 0.42
N ASP A 337 -10.41 7.24 1.54
CA ASP A 337 -9.02 7.70 1.68
C ASP A 337 -8.55 8.66 0.58
N MET A 338 -9.40 9.64 0.23
CA MET A 338 -9.17 10.55 -0.89
C MET A 338 -7.91 11.40 -0.76
N GLU A 339 -7.44 11.65 0.47
CA GLU A 339 -6.21 12.40 0.70
C GLU A 339 -4.96 11.58 0.36
N GLU A 340 -4.90 10.31 0.80
CA GLU A 340 -3.78 9.44 0.43
C GLU A 340 -3.85 9.11 -1.06
N LEU A 341 -5.04 8.96 -1.63
CA LEU A 341 -5.25 8.76 -3.06
C LEU A 341 -4.76 9.96 -3.90
N GLY A 342 -5.13 11.19 -3.52
CA GLY A 342 -4.66 12.40 -4.20
C GLY A 342 -3.14 12.52 -4.12
N ARG A 343 -2.55 12.32 -2.93
CA ARG A 343 -1.09 12.27 -2.76
C ARG A 343 -0.45 11.17 -3.58
N TYR A 344 -1.08 10.02 -3.68
CA TYR A 344 -0.61 8.87 -4.44
C TYR A 344 -0.56 9.19 -5.94
N MET A 345 -1.61 9.78 -6.49
CA MET A 345 -1.68 10.16 -7.91
C MET A 345 -0.77 11.35 -8.26
N GLU A 346 -0.48 12.22 -7.29
CA GLU A 346 0.51 13.30 -7.43
C GLU A 346 1.94 12.80 -7.26
N SER A 347 2.14 11.75 -6.46
CA SER A 347 3.41 11.05 -6.33
C SER A 347 3.64 10.10 -7.50
N ASP A 348 4.90 9.76 -7.73
CA ASP A 348 5.28 8.92 -8.86
C ASP A 348 4.68 7.51 -8.69
N VAL A 349 3.65 7.20 -9.49
CA VAL A 349 2.79 6.00 -9.40
C VAL A 349 3.60 4.72 -9.26
N HIS A 350 4.79 4.67 -9.87
CA HIS A 350 5.61 3.46 -9.95
C HIS A 350 6.44 3.14 -8.70
N THR A 351 6.82 4.10 -7.85
CA THR A 351 7.62 3.80 -6.64
C THR A 351 6.77 3.17 -5.54
N ILE A 352 5.45 3.39 -5.59
CA ILE A 352 4.53 3.04 -4.50
C ILE A 352 3.72 1.78 -4.81
N MET A 353 3.41 1.49 -6.09
CA MET A 353 2.55 0.35 -6.48
C MET A 353 3.02 -1.02 -5.95
N PRO A 354 4.32 -1.41 -6.04
CA PRO A 354 4.75 -2.74 -5.58
C PRO A 354 4.61 -2.88 -4.06
N ASN A 355 4.81 -1.78 -3.33
CA ASN A 355 4.91 -1.78 -1.87
C ASN A 355 3.56 -1.62 -1.15
N HIS A 356 2.52 -1.18 -1.87
CA HIS A 356 1.20 -0.84 -1.31
C HIS A 356 0.00 -1.47 -2.07
N PRO A 357 -0.14 -2.80 -2.10
CA PRO A 357 -1.27 -3.49 -2.71
C PRO A 357 -2.64 -3.14 -2.09
N GLU A 358 -2.69 -2.54 -0.90
CA GLU A 358 -3.93 -2.12 -0.25
C GLU A 358 -4.50 -0.82 -0.81
N LEU A 359 -3.63 0.17 -1.11
CA LEU A 359 -4.03 1.35 -1.85
C LEU A 359 -4.55 0.95 -3.22
N ARG A 360 -3.98 -0.09 -3.84
CA ARG A 360 -4.47 -0.71 -5.08
C ARG A 360 -5.86 -1.34 -4.93
N ASN A 361 -6.20 -1.94 -3.78
CA ASN A 361 -7.54 -2.45 -3.48
C ASN A 361 -8.55 -1.34 -3.12
N GLN A 362 -8.09 -0.23 -2.54
CA GLN A 362 -8.91 0.98 -2.31
C GLN A 362 -9.17 1.75 -3.62
N LEU A 363 -8.16 1.84 -4.47
CA LEU A 363 -8.20 2.37 -5.85
C LEU A 363 -9.12 1.56 -6.77
N GLN A 364 -9.32 0.27 -6.48
CA GLN A 364 -10.29 -0.51 -7.23
C GLN A 364 -11.67 0.12 -7.03
N LEU A 365 -12.30 0.42 -8.17
CA LEU A 365 -13.68 0.86 -8.30
C LEU A 365 -14.63 0.09 -7.36
N GLY A 366 -14.34 -1.15 -6.98
CA GLY A 366 -15.15 -1.98 -6.08
C GLY A 366 -15.50 -1.33 -4.73
N SER A 367 -14.53 -0.82 -3.97
CA SER A 367 -14.81 -0.26 -2.63
C SER A 367 -15.63 1.04 -2.73
N ALA A 368 -15.25 1.91 -3.66
CA ALA A 368 -15.90 3.17 -3.94
C ALA A 368 -17.31 2.98 -4.54
N THR A 369 -17.49 2.01 -5.43
CA THR A 369 -18.80 1.66 -6.01
C THR A 369 -19.73 1.00 -4.98
N ASN A 370 -19.20 0.28 -3.99
CA ASN A 370 -20.00 -0.23 -2.88
C ASN A 370 -20.57 0.92 -2.04
N ALA A 371 -19.77 1.96 -1.75
CA ALA A 371 -20.28 3.17 -1.10
C ALA A 371 -21.39 3.83 -1.92
N MET A 372 -21.24 3.92 -3.24
CA MET A 372 -22.26 4.45 -4.16
C MET A 372 -23.57 3.65 -4.19
N ARG A 373 -23.56 2.38 -3.74
CA ARG A 373 -24.74 1.49 -3.73
C ARG A 373 -25.57 1.59 -2.45
N VAL A 374 -25.06 2.23 -1.40
CA VAL A 374 -25.72 2.31 -0.08
C VAL A 374 -27.05 3.06 -0.17
N SER A 375 -27.06 4.24 -0.80
CA SER A 375 -28.26 5.07 -0.97
C SER A 375 -28.10 6.06 -2.11
N LYS A 376 -29.20 6.69 -2.56
CA LYS A 376 -29.15 7.77 -3.55
C LYS A 376 -28.30 8.96 -3.08
N GLN A 377 -28.34 9.26 -1.77
CA GLN A 377 -27.52 10.32 -1.17
C GLN A 377 -26.03 9.96 -1.26
N PHE A 378 -25.67 8.73 -0.86
CA PHE A 378 -24.29 8.27 -0.93
C PHE A 378 -23.79 8.24 -2.36
N ASN A 379 -24.60 7.75 -3.32
CA ASN A 379 -24.28 7.78 -4.74
C ASN A 379 -23.92 9.20 -5.19
N ARG A 380 -24.80 10.19 -4.93
CA ARG A 380 -24.58 11.58 -5.31
C ARG A 380 -23.31 12.18 -4.65
N LEU A 381 -23.09 11.92 -3.36
CA LEU A 381 -21.99 12.52 -2.60
C LEU A 381 -20.63 11.84 -2.84
N SER A 382 -20.61 10.54 -3.16
CA SER A 382 -19.37 9.82 -3.45
C SER A 382 -18.93 9.92 -4.92
N THR A 383 -19.86 10.14 -5.85
CA THR A 383 -19.55 10.29 -7.29
C THR A 383 -18.38 11.25 -7.60
N PRO A 384 -18.28 12.47 -7.02
CA PRO A 384 -17.13 13.33 -7.24
C PRO A 384 -15.80 12.65 -6.89
N PHE A 385 -15.75 11.95 -5.76
CA PHE A 385 -14.55 11.31 -5.24
C PHE A 385 -14.15 10.08 -6.05
N VAL A 386 -15.12 9.22 -6.40
CA VAL A 386 -14.87 7.98 -7.16
C VAL A 386 -14.25 8.25 -8.53
N TYR A 387 -14.67 9.35 -9.18
CA TYR A 387 -14.20 9.69 -10.52
C TYR A 387 -13.12 10.77 -10.53
N GLU A 388 -12.66 11.25 -9.37
CA GLU A 388 -11.60 12.26 -9.30
C GLU A 388 -10.27 11.70 -9.83
N HIS A 389 -9.98 10.45 -9.48
CA HIS A 389 -8.77 9.73 -9.83
C HIS A 389 -9.14 8.36 -10.40
N VAL A 390 -9.09 8.23 -11.73
CA VAL A 390 -9.52 7.01 -12.43
C VAL A 390 -8.30 6.16 -12.76
N ASP A 391 -8.26 4.93 -12.28
CA ASP A 391 -7.23 3.94 -12.61
C ASP A 391 -7.86 2.71 -13.26
N LEU A 392 -7.45 2.39 -14.49
CA LEU A 392 -8.02 1.35 -15.32
C LEU A 392 -7.01 0.22 -15.48
N LEU A 393 -7.12 -0.80 -14.65
CA LEU A 393 -6.12 -1.86 -14.55
C LEU A 393 -6.30 -2.97 -15.61
N ASN A 394 -7.52 -3.12 -16.11
CA ASN A 394 -7.89 -4.11 -17.11
C ASN A 394 -8.95 -3.56 -18.06
N VAL A 395 -9.21 -4.28 -19.15
CA VAL A 395 -10.22 -3.90 -20.16
C VAL A 395 -11.62 -3.79 -19.55
N GLY A 396 -11.95 -4.60 -18.55
CA GLY A 396 -13.23 -4.54 -17.86
C GLY A 396 -13.45 -3.21 -17.15
N ASP A 397 -12.43 -2.67 -16.48
CA ASP A 397 -12.48 -1.37 -15.83
C ASP A 397 -12.65 -0.25 -16.86
N LEU A 398 -11.89 -0.31 -17.96
CA LEU A 398 -12.04 0.63 -19.07
C LEU A 398 -13.47 0.62 -19.62
N SER A 399 -14.02 -0.55 -19.94
CA SER A 399 -15.40 -0.69 -20.43
C SER A 399 -16.44 -0.11 -19.47
N ARG A 400 -16.31 -0.38 -18.17
CA ARG A 400 -17.23 0.16 -17.13
C ARG A 400 -17.12 1.67 -17.02
N PHE A 401 -15.91 2.20 -17.10
CA PHE A 401 -15.67 3.64 -17.07
C PHE A 401 -16.21 4.32 -18.33
N SER A 402 -15.97 3.76 -19.51
CA SER A 402 -16.56 4.20 -20.78
C SER A 402 -18.07 4.26 -20.71
N ALA A 403 -18.70 3.18 -20.24
CA ALA A 403 -20.16 3.11 -20.07
C ALA A 403 -20.67 4.18 -19.09
N SER A 404 -19.91 4.46 -18.02
CA SER A 404 -20.25 5.51 -17.05
C SER A 404 -20.18 6.91 -17.69
N LEU A 405 -19.11 7.21 -18.42
CA LEU A 405 -18.94 8.49 -19.13
C LEU A 405 -20.01 8.72 -20.20
N MET A 406 -20.39 7.66 -20.92
CA MET A 406 -21.44 7.73 -21.94
C MET A 406 -22.82 7.98 -21.32
N ARG A 407 -23.06 7.48 -20.11
CA ARG A 407 -24.30 7.69 -19.35
C ARG A 407 -24.36 9.09 -18.73
N ASP A 408 -23.25 9.58 -18.19
CA ASP A 408 -23.14 10.89 -17.57
C ASP A 408 -21.83 11.59 -17.95
N ARG A 409 -21.94 12.53 -18.90
CA ARG A 409 -20.80 13.31 -19.38
C ARG A 409 -20.23 14.27 -18.31
N THR A 410 -20.97 14.56 -17.24
CA THR A 410 -20.44 15.41 -16.16
C THR A 410 -19.35 14.71 -15.36
N ILE A 411 -19.28 13.37 -15.40
CA ILE A 411 -18.20 12.58 -14.83
C ILE A 411 -16.85 13.02 -15.41
N ALA A 412 -16.79 13.30 -16.71
CA ALA A 412 -15.55 13.66 -17.37
C ALA A 412 -14.90 14.94 -16.80
N LYS A 413 -15.74 15.91 -16.36
CA LYS A 413 -15.29 17.16 -15.74
C LYS A 413 -14.75 16.97 -14.31
N ARG A 414 -14.98 15.79 -13.71
CA ARG A 414 -14.55 15.46 -12.35
C ARG A 414 -13.20 14.74 -12.35
N VAL A 415 -12.81 14.15 -13.48
CA VAL A 415 -11.54 13.42 -13.63
C VAL A 415 -10.38 14.40 -13.62
N LYS A 416 -9.60 14.38 -12.54
CA LYS A 416 -8.36 15.14 -12.40
C LYS A 416 -7.16 14.33 -12.90
N SER A 417 -7.14 13.02 -12.64
CA SER A 417 -6.09 12.12 -13.09
C SER A 417 -6.65 10.83 -13.68
N PHE A 418 -5.98 10.31 -14.71
CA PHE A 418 -6.37 9.11 -15.42
C PHE A 418 -5.14 8.22 -15.64
N SER A 419 -5.23 6.97 -15.19
CA SER A 419 -4.20 5.94 -15.32
C SER A 419 -4.78 4.73 -16.06
N VAL A 420 -3.99 4.14 -16.96
CA VAL A 420 -4.33 2.88 -17.64
C VAL A 420 -3.14 1.94 -17.55
N ALA A 421 -3.37 0.73 -17.04
CA ALA A 421 -2.35 -0.31 -16.96
C ALA A 421 -2.14 -0.98 -18.32
N ALA A 422 -0.88 -1.32 -18.62
CA ALA A 422 -0.49 -1.96 -19.87
C ALA A 422 -1.28 -3.24 -20.23
N PRO A 423 -1.66 -4.14 -19.30
CA PRO A 423 -2.48 -5.32 -19.63
C PRO A 423 -3.83 -4.98 -20.28
N ALA A 424 -4.43 -3.84 -19.93
CA ALA A 424 -5.64 -3.33 -20.55
C ALA A 424 -5.42 -2.85 -22.00
N LEU A 425 -4.19 -2.46 -22.33
CA LEU A 425 -3.77 -2.03 -23.67
C LEU A 425 -3.17 -3.18 -24.49
N LEU A 426 -2.59 -4.19 -23.85
CA LEU A 426 -1.88 -5.34 -24.43
C LEU A 426 -2.76 -6.25 -25.29
N LEU A 427 -4.04 -6.38 -24.93
CA LEU A 427 -5.04 -7.12 -25.72
C LEU A 427 -5.39 -6.45 -27.06
N THR A 428 -4.64 -5.43 -27.51
CA THR A 428 -4.88 -4.66 -28.74
C THR A 428 -3.87 -4.93 -29.87
N LEU A 429 -2.79 -5.68 -29.64
CA LEU A 429 -1.77 -5.93 -30.69
C LEU A 429 -2.02 -7.28 -31.40
N PRO A 430 -2.17 -7.29 -32.74
CA PRO A 430 -2.45 -8.50 -33.52
C PRO A 430 -1.38 -9.59 -33.43
N ASP A 431 -0.13 -9.23 -33.10
CA ASP A 431 1.02 -10.11 -33.29
C ASP A 431 1.44 -10.92 -32.04
N PHE A 432 0.70 -10.81 -30.92
CA PHE A 432 1.17 -11.35 -29.62
C PHE A 432 0.31 -12.44 -28.96
N VAL A 433 -0.69 -13.03 -29.62
CA VAL A 433 -1.50 -14.10 -29.01
C VAL A 433 -1.86 -15.24 -29.97
N SER A 434 -1.14 -16.36 -29.82
CA SER A 434 -1.71 -17.71 -29.89
C SER A 434 -1.91 -18.17 -28.44
N LEU A 435 -3.06 -17.84 -27.86
CA LEU A 435 -3.53 -18.41 -26.59
C LEU A 435 -4.97 -18.85 -26.84
N ASP A 436 -5.17 -20.16 -26.93
CA ASP A 436 -6.47 -20.78 -27.24
C ASP A 436 -7.50 -20.66 -26.10
N SER A 437 -7.20 -19.94 -25.02
CA SER A 437 -8.03 -19.87 -23.80
C SER A 437 -8.47 -18.47 -23.36
N VAL A 438 -8.25 -17.41 -24.17
CA VAL A 438 -8.83 -16.09 -23.88
C VAL A 438 -10.23 -16.02 -24.49
N ASP A 439 -11.24 -15.82 -23.63
CA ASP A 439 -12.68 -15.80 -23.93
C ASP A 439 -13.02 -15.16 -25.29
N GLU A 440 -13.93 -15.80 -26.03
CA GLU A 440 -14.47 -15.38 -27.33
C GLU A 440 -15.06 -13.96 -27.31
N TRP A 441 -15.41 -13.45 -26.13
CA TRP A 441 -15.85 -12.08 -25.88
C TRP A 441 -14.78 -11.02 -26.19
N PHE A 442 -13.49 -11.31 -25.94
CA PHE A 442 -12.40 -10.35 -26.19
C PHE A 442 -12.12 -10.10 -27.68
N ARG A 443 -12.60 -10.96 -28.58
CA ARG A 443 -12.43 -10.80 -30.04
C ARG A 443 -13.39 -9.77 -30.66
N GLN A 444 -14.49 -9.40 -29.98
CA GLN A 444 -15.57 -8.63 -30.59
C GLN A 444 -15.45 -7.10 -30.46
N GLN A 445 -14.64 -6.59 -29.53
CA GLN A 445 -14.40 -5.14 -29.39
C GLN A 445 -12.93 -4.88 -29.14
N SER A 446 -12.29 -4.13 -30.04
CA SER A 446 -10.90 -3.74 -29.82
C SER A 446 -10.85 -2.73 -28.66
N PRO A 447 -9.97 -2.88 -27.66
CA PRO A 447 -9.86 -1.88 -26.60
C PRO A 447 -9.56 -0.45 -27.10
N GLN A 448 -9.05 -0.30 -28.34
CA GLN A 448 -8.92 0.98 -29.04
C GLN A 448 -10.27 1.68 -29.26
N GLU A 449 -11.31 0.94 -29.68
CA GLU A 449 -12.67 1.46 -29.87
C GLU A 449 -13.33 1.90 -28.55
N LEU A 450 -12.90 1.34 -27.43
CA LEU A 450 -13.39 1.69 -26.09
C LEU A 450 -12.64 2.87 -25.46
N LEU A 451 -11.34 2.99 -25.70
CA LEU A 451 -10.49 4.04 -25.15
C LEU A 451 -10.70 5.39 -25.85
N LEU A 452 -10.94 5.37 -27.16
CA LEU A 452 -11.05 6.59 -27.95
C LEU A 452 -12.21 7.50 -27.54
N PRO A 453 -13.45 6.98 -27.35
CA PRO A 453 -14.57 7.80 -26.91
C PRO A 453 -14.34 8.35 -25.51
N VAL A 454 -13.67 7.60 -24.63
CA VAL A 454 -13.30 8.04 -23.29
C VAL A 454 -12.39 9.24 -23.34
N LEU A 455 -11.26 9.13 -24.05
CA LEU A 455 -10.28 10.22 -24.15
C LEU A 455 -10.88 11.47 -24.80
N ARG A 456 -11.86 11.32 -25.71
CA ARG A 456 -12.56 12.45 -26.32
C ARG A 456 -13.44 13.24 -25.35
N LEU A 457 -13.87 12.63 -24.25
CA LEU A 457 -14.80 13.24 -23.28
C LEU A 457 -14.08 13.94 -22.11
N LEU A 458 -12.81 13.61 -21.84
CA LEU A 458 -12.04 14.13 -20.69
C LEU A 458 -11.54 15.57 -20.90
N ASP A 459 -12.46 16.54 -20.84
CA ASP A 459 -12.14 17.97 -20.83
C ASP A 459 -11.71 18.40 -19.41
N GLY A 460 -10.40 18.49 -19.16
CA GLY A 460 -9.84 18.94 -17.87
C GLY A 460 -8.78 18.04 -17.25
N LEU A 461 -8.35 16.99 -17.97
CA LEU A 461 -7.35 16.04 -17.49
C LEU A 461 -6.02 16.74 -17.16
N VAL A 462 -5.56 16.62 -15.92
CA VAL A 462 -4.32 17.24 -15.43
C VAL A 462 -3.14 16.27 -15.58
N VAL A 463 -3.38 14.99 -15.33
CA VAL A 463 -2.34 13.94 -15.34
C VAL A 463 -2.83 12.71 -16.10
N PHE A 464 -2.04 12.28 -17.08
CA PHE A 464 -2.23 11.04 -17.83
C PHE A 464 -1.01 10.14 -17.61
N THR A 465 -1.23 8.98 -16.99
CA THR A 465 -0.16 8.00 -16.73
C THR A 465 -0.49 6.69 -17.46
N VAL A 466 0.47 6.16 -18.21
CA VAL A 466 0.38 4.81 -18.77
C VAL A 466 1.40 3.96 -18.03
N GLY A 467 0.90 3.09 -17.15
CA GLY A 467 1.75 2.29 -16.29
C GLY A 467 2.15 0.97 -16.95
N LEU A 468 3.45 0.74 -17.12
CA LEU A 468 3.98 -0.59 -17.40
C LEU A 468 4.14 -1.36 -16.08
N TYR A 469 3.64 -2.60 -16.04
CA TYR A 469 3.88 -3.52 -14.94
C TYR A 469 4.92 -4.55 -15.37
N ASP A 470 5.98 -4.68 -14.59
CA ASP A 470 6.93 -5.78 -14.68
C ASP A 470 6.34 -6.99 -13.93
N ALA A 471 6.14 -8.10 -14.63
CA ALA A 471 5.63 -9.35 -14.05
C ALA A 471 6.73 -10.21 -13.40
N THR A 472 7.99 -9.79 -13.47
CA THR A 472 9.16 -10.60 -13.04
C THR A 472 9.50 -10.52 -11.55
N GLN A 473 8.73 -9.81 -10.72
CA GLN A 473 8.92 -9.80 -9.25
C GLN A 473 8.45 -11.10 -8.54
N TYR A 474 8.36 -12.23 -9.25
CA TYR A 474 7.99 -13.54 -8.68
C TYR A 474 9.05 -14.61 -9.03
N PRO A 475 9.36 -15.55 -8.11
CA PRO A 475 10.52 -16.43 -8.23
C PRO A 475 10.43 -17.40 -9.44
N PRO A 476 11.57 -17.80 -10.03
CA PRO A 476 11.63 -18.34 -11.38
C PRO A 476 11.33 -19.84 -11.42
N ARG A 477 10.61 -20.29 -12.46
CA ARG A 477 10.81 -21.62 -13.05
C ARG A 477 11.17 -21.48 -14.53
N PRO A 478 12.03 -22.38 -15.05
CA PRO A 478 12.81 -22.12 -16.25
C PRO A 478 12.03 -22.49 -17.52
N GLN A 479 12.36 -21.76 -18.60
CA GLN A 479 12.00 -21.99 -20.00
C GLN A 479 10.62 -21.50 -20.46
N PHE A 480 10.38 -20.18 -20.40
CA PHE A 480 9.60 -19.45 -21.40
C PHE A 480 10.11 -18.00 -21.46
N ASP A 481 10.60 -17.56 -22.61
CA ASP A 481 10.87 -16.15 -22.93
C ASP A 481 9.63 -15.59 -23.63
N PRO A 482 8.75 -14.87 -22.90
CA PRO A 482 8.41 -13.52 -23.34
C PRO A 482 8.00 -12.59 -22.18
N GLY A 483 8.59 -11.39 -22.05
CA GLY A 483 8.31 -10.55 -20.86
C GLY A 483 8.63 -9.06 -20.94
N THR A 484 8.49 -8.42 -22.11
CA THR A 484 8.43 -6.95 -22.18
C THR A 484 7.50 -6.57 -23.32
N MET A 485 6.33 -5.99 -23.02
CA MET A 485 5.59 -5.27 -24.05
C MET A 485 5.68 -3.78 -23.84
N ILE A 486 6.41 -3.18 -24.77
CA ILE A 486 6.56 -1.75 -24.99
C ILE A 486 5.20 -1.23 -25.46
N VAL A 487 4.63 -0.20 -24.82
CA VAL A 487 3.65 0.64 -25.52
C VAL A 487 4.45 1.34 -26.60
N THR A 488 4.47 0.74 -27.78
CA THR A 488 5.23 1.28 -28.89
C THR A 488 4.65 2.65 -29.23
N TRP A 489 5.50 3.55 -29.69
CA TRP A 489 5.05 4.81 -30.24
C TRP A 489 3.96 4.61 -31.30
N ALA A 490 3.96 3.48 -32.02
CA ALA A 490 2.90 3.12 -32.96
C ALA A 490 1.51 3.06 -32.28
N VAL A 491 1.40 2.56 -31.05
CA VAL A 491 0.13 2.56 -30.29
C VAL A 491 -0.27 3.98 -29.89
N LEU A 492 0.68 4.78 -29.39
CA LEU A 492 0.41 6.17 -28.98
C LEU A 492 0.07 7.08 -30.18
N GLN A 493 0.75 6.85 -31.30
CA GLN A 493 0.55 7.51 -32.59
C GLN A 493 -0.78 7.08 -33.21
N THR A 494 -1.12 5.79 -33.18
CA THR A 494 -2.45 5.29 -33.58
C THR A 494 -3.54 5.94 -32.73
N LEU A 495 -3.35 6.01 -31.40
CA LEU A 495 -4.27 6.75 -30.53
C LEU A 495 -4.34 8.23 -30.89
N ALA A 496 -3.23 8.88 -31.28
CA ALA A 496 -3.18 10.29 -31.67
C ALA A 496 -3.86 10.56 -33.02
N GLU A 497 -3.64 9.68 -33.99
CA GLU A 497 -4.21 9.74 -35.34
C GLU A 497 -5.72 9.48 -35.30
N VAL A 498 -6.15 8.49 -34.52
CA VAL A 498 -7.54 8.07 -34.39
C VAL A 498 -8.34 9.01 -33.47
N ALA A 499 -7.72 9.57 -32.42
CA ALA A 499 -8.42 10.46 -31.47
C ALA A 499 -8.54 11.92 -31.97
N GLY A 500 -7.83 12.29 -33.04
CA GLY A 500 -7.97 13.58 -33.70
C GLY A 500 -7.54 14.77 -32.84
N ALA A 501 -8.36 15.84 -32.82
CA ALA A 501 -8.03 17.10 -32.16
C ALA A 501 -7.89 16.99 -30.63
N THR A 502 -8.51 15.99 -30.00
CA THR A 502 -8.50 15.83 -28.54
C THR A 502 -7.15 15.35 -28.03
N LEU A 503 -6.51 14.37 -28.67
CA LEU A 503 -5.15 13.99 -28.28
C LEU A 503 -4.13 15.09 -28.61
N ARG A 504 -4.34 15.87 -29.69
CA ARG A 504 -3.50 17.05 -29.95
C ARG A 504 -3.62 18.10 -28.84
N ARG A 505 -4.80 18.30 -28.26
CA ARG A 505 -5.02 19.15 -27.08
C ARG A 505 -4.33 18.57 -25.85
N LEU A 506 -4.48 17.28 -25.58
CA LEU A 506 -3.80 16.59 -24.48
C LEU A 506 -2.27 16.66 -24.61
N LEU A 507 -1.73 16.37 -25.79
CA LEU A 507 -0.30 16.50 -26.12
C LEU A 507 0.19 17.95 -26.12
N SER A 508 -0.70 18.94 -26.27
CA SER A 508 -0.36 20.36 -26.11
C SER A 508 -0.33 20.80 -24.65
N ALA A 509 -1.07 20.12 -23.77
CA ALA A 509 -1.11 20.34 -22.34
C ALA A 509 -0.12 19.44 -21.57
N LEU A 510 0.54 18.49 -22.25
CA LEU A 510 1.45 17.53 -21.65
C LEU A 510 2.67 18.24 -21.08
N ARG A 511 2.76 18.24 -19.74
CA ARG A 511 3.85 18.87 -18.98
C ARG A 511 4.83 17.86 -18.39
N ARG A 512 4.38 16.62 -18.20
CA ARG A 512 5.15 15.55 -17.57
C ARG A 512 4.98 14.28 -18.39
N ILE A 513 6.06 13.55 -18.61
CA ILE A 513 6.02 12.25 -19.27
C ILE A 513 6.91 11.25 -18.53
N TYR A 514 6.44 10.01 -18.48
CA TYR A 514 7.13 8.87 -17.92
C TYR A 514 7.66 8.01 -19.07
N PHE A 515 8.97 7.75 -19.07
CA PHE A 515 9.67 7.12 -20.18
C PHE A 515 10.54 5.97 -19.68
N HIS A 516 10.37 4.78 -20.24
CA HIS A 516 11.25 3.64 -19.99
C HIS A 516 12.28 3.56 -21.11
N ALA A 517 13.57 3.46 -20.79
CA ALA A 517 14.64 3.65 -21.77
C ALA A 517 14.84 2.48 -22.74
N ASN A 518 14.01 1.41 -22.68
CA ASN A 518 14.00 0.35 -23.69
C ASN A 518 13.18 0.70 -24.95
N VAL A 519 12.86 1.99 -25.15
CA VAL A 519 11.96 2.41 -26.23
C VAL A 519 12.74 2.72 -27.51
N THR A 520 12.31 2.02 -28.55
CA THR A 520 12.56 2.08 -29.99
C THR A 520 12.92 3.46 -30.60
N PRO A 521 13.52 3.50 -31.82
CA PRO A 521 13.86 4.70 -32.60
C PRO A 521 12.80 5.81 -32.69
N ASN A 522 11.54 5.49 -32.44
CA ASN A 522 10.40 6.40 -32.51
C ASN A 522 10.31 7.42 -31.37
N ALA A 523 10.98 7.19 -30.23
CA ALA A 523 11.02 8.17 -29.15
C ALA A 523 11.62 9.51 -29.58
N LYS A 524 12.58 9.46 -30.50
CA LYS A 524 13.19 10.61 -31.13
C LYS A 524 12.14 11.55 -31.72
N HIS A 525 11.23 11.02 -32.55
CA HIS A 525 10.19 11.81 -33.20
C HIS A 525 9.22 12.45 -32.20
N PHE A 526 8.93 11.77 -31.09
CA PHE A 526 8.13 12.35 -30.03
C PHE A 526 8.84 13.56 -29.39
N PHE A 527 10.09 13.39 -28.96
CA PHE A 527 10.82 14.46 -28.32
C PHE A 527 11.10 15.63 -29.28
N GLU A 528 11.44 15.35 -30.54
CA GLU A 528 11.56 16.39 -31.58
C GLU A 528 10.28 17.24 -31.72
N ARG A 529 9.11 16.60 -31.62
CA ARG A 529 7.82 17.28 -31.80
C ARG A 529 7.27 17.94 -30.53
N HIS A 530 7.50 17.33 -29.37
CA HIS A 530 6.83 17.68 -28.11
C HIS A 530 7.79 18.06 -26.98
N GLY A 531 9.09 17.77 -27.11
CA GLY A 531 10.10 17.96 -26.06
C GLY A 531 10.20 19.41 -25.57
N GLY A 532 10.02 20.39 -26.46
CA GLY A 532 10.00 21.81 -26.10
C GLY A 532 8.87 22.24 -25.16
N LYS A 533 7.85 21.40 -24.92
CA LYS A 533 6.72 21.66 -24.01
C LYS A 533 6.87 20.98 -22.65
N LEU A 534 7.79 20.03 -22.54
CA LEU A 534 7.93 19.21 -21.35
C LEU A 534 8.58 20.02 -20.23
N THR A 535 7.99 19.94 -19.04
CA THR A 535 8.52 20.57 -17.82
C THR A 535 9.16 19.55 -16.87
N GLU A 536 8.88 18.26 -17.07
CA GLU A 536 9.44 17.17 -16.27
C GLU A 536 9.45 15.87 -17.09
N ILE A 537 10.53 15.09 -16.99
CA ILE A 537 10.62 13.75 -17.58
C ILE A 537 11.10 12.78 -16.50
N LEU A 538 10.40 11.65 -16.33
CA LEU A 538 10.94 10.47 -15.64
C LEU A 538 11.58 9.54 -16.68
N ILE A 539 12.84 9.19 -16.47
CA ILE A 539 13.60 8.21 -17.24
C ILE A 539 13.83 6.98 -16.34
N VAL A 540 13.20 5.87 -16.68
CA VAL A 540 13.36 4.57 -16.04
C VAL A 540 14.39 3.76 -16.86
N ALA A 541 15.37 3.15 -16.19
CA ALA A 541 16.59 2.53 -16.76
C ALA A 541 16.45 1.79 -18.13
N GLY A 542 17.55 1.77 -18.88
CA GLY A 542 17.68 1.18 -20.23
C GLY A 542 18.62 1.98 -21.15
N ASP A 543 19.04 1.39 -22.27
CA ASP A 543 19.81 2.08 -23.31
C ASP A 543 18.83 2.69 -24.35
N PRO A 544 18.66 4.02 -24.39
CA PRO A 544 17.74 4.68 -25.33
C PRO A 544 18.24 4.64 -26.79
N GLY A 545 19.41 4.04 -27.05
CA GLY A 545 20.15 4.22 -28.28
C GLY A 545 20.88 5.57 -28.35
N GLU A 546 21.06 6.11 -29.54
CA GLU A 546 21.96 7.25 -29.80
C GLU A 546 21.39 8.63 -29.47
N VAL A 547 20.15 8.72 -28.96
CA VAL A 547 19.46 10.01 -28.81
C VAL A 547 19.58 10.54 -27.38
N SER A 548 20.22 11.71 -27.24
CA SER A 548 20.19 12.48 -26.00
C SER A 548 18.80 13.07 -25.76
N VAL A 549 18.17 12.73 -24.64
CA VAL A 549 16.83 13.24 -24.27
C VAL A 549 16.86 14.76 -24.12
N LEU A 550 17.98 15.29 -23.63
CA LEU A 550 18.15 16.72 -23.39
C LEU A 550 18.34 17.53 -24.69
N ASP A 551 18.94 16.95 -25.73
CA ASP A 551 18.99 17.59 -27.05
C ASP A 551 17.59 17.77 -27.65
N ALA A 552 16.73 16.77 -27.44
CA ALA A 552 15.38 16.79 -27.96
C ALA A 552 14.39 17.57 -27.07
N CYS A 553 14.77 17.89 -25.81
CA CYS A 553 13.94 18.61 -24.85
C CYS A 553 14.66 19.87 -24.28
N PRO A 554 15.01 20.87 -25.10
CA PRO A 554 15.93 21.95 -24.73
C PRO A 554 15.41 22.92 -23.64
N THR A 555 14.12 22.88 -23.33
CA THR A 555 13.46 23.74 -22.33
C THR A 555 13.20 23.01 -21.00
N LEU A 556 13.64 21.76 -20.87
CA LEU A 556 13.26 20.90 -19.75
C LEU A 556 13.93 21.34 -18.42
N PRO A 557 13.17 21.80 -17.41
CA PRO A 557 13.74 22.29 -16.18
C PRO A 557 14.04 21.20 -15.15
N ARG A 558 13.39 20.03 -15.25
CA ARG A 558 13.54 18.95 -14.29
C ARG A 558 13.59 17.58 -14.97
N VAL A 559 14.55 16.76 -14.57
CA VAL A 559 14.66 15.34 -14.96
C VAL A 559 14.65 14.47 -13.72
N ILE A 560 13.94 13.35 -13.77
CA ILE A 560 13.95 12.31 -12.75
C ILE A 560 14.52 11.05 -13.42
N CYS A 561 15.55 10.47 -12.82
CA CYS A 561 16.17 9.22 -13.26
C CYS A 561 15.87 8.16 -12.21
N ARG A 562 15.12 7.11 -12.60
CA ARG A 562 14.81 5.99 -11.72
C ARG A 562 15.62 4.76 -12.12
N SER A 563 16.31 4.17 -11.15
CA SER A 563 16.94 2.85 -11.31
C SER A 563 15.87 1.77 -11.34
N VAL A 564 16.04 0.78 -12.21
CA VAL A 564 15.25 -0.46 -12.16
C VAL A 564 16.13 -1.54 -11.54
N GLU A 565 15.60 -2.18 -10.50
CA GLU A 565 16.20 -3.41 -9.98
C GLU A 565 16.02 -4.50 -11.03
N THR A 566 17.11 -4.82 -11.73
CA THR A 566 17.18 -6.07 -12.52
C THR A 566 18.00 -7.07 -11.73
N GLU A 567 17.68 -8.37 -11.85
CA GLU A 567 18.35 -9.47 -11.14
C GLU A 567 19.89 -9.43 -11.25
N SER A 568 20.42 -8.79 -12.29
CA SER A 568 21.85 -8.75 -12.59
C SER A 568 22.55 -7.43 -12.22
N THR A 569 21.89 -6.27 -12.28
CA THR A 569 22.52 -4.97 -11.98
C THR A 569 21.52 -3.83 -11.73
N ASN A 570 21.72 -3.07 -10.64
CA ASN A 570 21.19 -1.71 -10.52
C ASN A 570 21.97 -0.80 -11.47
N THR A 571 21.39 -0.53 -12.64
CA THR A 571 21.96 0.39 -13.63
C THR A 571 21.23 1.71 -13.59
N LEU A 572 21.98 2.78 -13.33
CA LEU A 572 21.51 4.11 -13.65
C LEU A 572 21.31 4.24 -15.16
N PRO A 573 20.37 5.08 -15.61
CA PRO A 573 20.33 5.47 -17.00
C PRO A 573 21.73 5.94 -17.43
N PRO A 574 22.29 5.41 -18.54
CA PRO A 574 23.62 5.78 -18.99
C PRO A 574 23.77 7.30 -19.04
N ILE A 575 24.86 7.86 -18.51
CA ILE A 575 25.01 9.32 -18.45
C ILE A 575 24.93 10.00 -19.82
N LYS A 576 25.20 9.26 -20.89
CA LYS A 576 24.99 9.66 -22.28
C LYS A 576 23.57 10.17 -22.56
N LEU A 577 22.54 9.61 -21.90
CA LEU A 577 21.15 10.11 -21.96
C LEU A 577 21.02 11.56 -21.52
N LEU A 578 21.84 11.92 -20.54
CA LEU A 578 21.88 13.24 -19.93
C LEU A 578 23.01 14.09 -20.51
N SER A 579 23.75 13.64 -21.53
CA SER A 579 24.82 14.43 -22.15
C SER A 579 24.28 15.13 -23.40
N PRO A 580 23.80 16.39 -23.31
CA PRO A 580 23.38 17.12 -24.48
C PRO A 580 24.60 17.47 -25.35
N SER A 581 24.38 17.61 -26.64
CA SER A 581 25.37 18.10 -27.61
C SER A 581 25.76 19.57 -27.40
N GLN A 582 24.94 20.34 -26.68
CA GLN A 582 25.13 21.75 -26.36
C GLN A 582 24.77 22.04 -24.89
N PRO A 583 25.30 23.09 -24.25
CA PRO A 583 24.93 23.45 -22.89
C PRO A 583 23.42 23.62 -22.72
N HIS A 584 22.82 22.88 -21.78
CA HIS A 584 21.39 22.86 -21.55
C HIS A 584 20.97 23.97 -20.57
N LEU A 585 20.41 25.05 -21.10
CA LEU A 585 20.17 26.32 -20.38
C LEU A 585 18.96 26.33 -19.44
N HIS A 586 18.18 25.25 -19.37
CA HIS A 586 16.96 25.22 -18.56
C HIS A 586 16.97 24.20 -17.42
N LEU A 587 17.86 23.20 -17.45
CA LEU A 587 17.82 22.07 -16.51
C LEU A 587 18.30 22.53 -15.12
N ALA A 588 17.34 22.83 -14.24
CA ALA A 588 17.60 23.40 -12.92
C ALA A 588 17.68 22.32 -11.82
N LYS A 589 17.00 21.18 -12.01
CA LYS A 589 16.93 20.10 -11.02
C LYS A 589 17.05 18.72 -11.67
N LEU A 590 17.96 17.90 -11.15
CA LEU A 590 18.06 16.48 -11.47
C LEU A 590 17.67 15.67 -10.23
N VAL A 591 16.81 14.67 -10.39
CA VAL A 591 16.37 13.80 -9.31
C VAL A 591 16.83 12.38 -9.61
N LEU A 592 17.53 11.76 -8.68
CA LEU A 592 18.04 10.40 -8.73
C LEU A 592 17.20 9.56 -7.77
N ASP A 593 16.25 8.83 -8.32
CA ASP A 593 15.41 7.89 -7.58
C ASP A 593 16.00 6.48 -7.68
N ILE A 594 16.91 6.18 -6.76
CA ILE A 594 17.74 4.97 -6.80
C ILE A 594 17.64 4.35 -5.43
N ASN A 595 17.31 3.05 -5.40
CA ASN A 595 17.43 2.26 -4.18
C ASN A 595 18.92 2.06 -3.87
N LEU A 596 19.38 2.63 -2.75
CA LEU A 596 20.80 2.68 -2.33
C LEU A 596 21.15 1.61 -1.28
N ASP A 597 20.56 0.42 -1.37
CA ASP A 597 20.71 -0.63 -0.36
C ASP A 597 22.04 -1.44 -0.44
N SER A 598 23.00 -1.07 -1.30
CA SER A 598 24.23 -1.85 -1.51
C SER A 598 25.52 -1.05 -1.74
N ARG A 599 26.65 -1.61 -1.28
CA ARG A 599 28.02 -1.15 -1.66
C ARG A 599 28.26 -1.15 -3.18
N LYS A 600 27.42 -1.84 -3.95
CA LYS A 600 27.53 -1.85 -5.42
C LYS A 600 27.02 -0.54 -6.00
N GLU A 601 25.95 0.06 -5.46
CA GLU A 601 25.46 1.36 -5.94
C GLU A 601 26.47 2.47 -5.70
N GLU A 602 27.26 2.40 -4.62
CA GLU A 602 28.30 3.38 -4.35
C GLU A 602 29.27 3.53 -5.54
N LYS A 603 29.65 2.41 -6.17
CA LYS A 603 30.50 2.43 -7.36
C LYS A 603 29.78 2.96 -8.60
N THR A 604 28.50 2.62 -8.76
CA THR A 604 27.67 3.10 -9.89
C THR A 604 27.45 4.61 -9.80
N MET A 605 27.18 5.12 -8.60
CA MET A 605 27.06 6.55 -8.32
C MET A 605 28.38 7.29 -8.52
N GLY A 606 29.51 6.70 -8.09
CA GLY A 606 30.83 7.26 -8.37
C GLY A 606 31.05 7.45 -9.85
N LYS A 607 30.84 6.40 -10.65
CA LYS A 607 30.94 6.50 -12.12
C LYS A 607 30.00 7.56 -12.70
N PHE A 608 28.79 7.68 -12.17
CA PHE A 608 27.83 8.69 -12.61
C PHE A 608 28.35 10.11 -12.34
N PHE A 609 28.75 10.42 -11.10
CA PHE A 609 29.26 11.75 -10.75
C PHE A 609 30.59 12.07 -11.41
N ASP A 610 31.50 11.09 -11.53
CA ASP A 610 32.78 11.25 -12.21
C ASP A 610 32.60 11.57 -13.71
N SER A 611 31.51 11.09 -14.30
CA SER A 611 31.21 11.31 -15.72
C SER A 611 30.31 12.53 -15.97
N LEU A 612 29.81 13.19 -14.92
CA LEU A 612 28.87 14.29 -15.04
C LEU A 612 29.61 15.59 -15.36
N ASP A 613 29.55 16.01 -16.63
CA ASP A 613 30.07 17.31 -17.04
C ASP A 613 29.13 18.45 -16.63
N THR A 614 29.41 19.04 -15.46
CA THR A 614 28.63 20.17 -14.93
C THR A 614 28.66 21.42 -15.82
N THR A 615 29.63 21.56 -16.74
CA THR A 615 29.70 22.71 -17.65
C THR A 615 28.58 22.70 -18.69
N LEU A 616 28.03 21.53 -18.99
CA LEU A 616 26.85 21.36 -19.85
C LEU A 616 25.55 21.80 -19.18
N PHE A 617 25.53 22.08 -17.88
CA PHE A 617 24.32 22.47 -17.14
C PHE A 617 24.53 23.76 -16.33
N PRO A 618 24.72 24.92 -16.99
CA PRO A 618 25.07 26.17 -16.31
C PRO A 618 23.99 26.66 -15.32
N VAL A 619 22.75 26.20 -15.47
CA VAL A 619 21.62 26.54 -14.59
C VAL A 619 21.25 25.43 -13.61
N LEU A 620 21.95 24.29 -13.59
CA LEU A 620 21.69 23.23 -12.61
C LEU A 620 22.01 23.76 -11.22
N ARG A 621 21.06 23.61 -10.29
CA ARG A 621 21.19 24.09 -8.90
C ARG A 621 21.02 22.97 -7.88
N GLU A 622 20.32 21.91 -8.24
CA GLU A 622 20.01 20.82 -7.32
C GLU A 622 20.12 19.46 -8.00
N ILE A 623 20.83 18.53 -7.36
CA ILE A 623 20.75 17.10 -7.60
C ILE A 623 20.15 16.48 -6.34
N GLN A 624 18.99 15.85 -6.45
CA GLN A 624 18.29 15.25 -5.32
C GLN A 624 18.39 13.72 -5.39
N ALA A 625 18.83 13.05 -4.33
CA ALA A 625 18.88 11.59 -4.23
C ALA A 625 17.88 11.06 -3.18
N PHE A 626 16.98 10.14 -3.56
CA PHE A 626 15.86 9.73 -2.70
C PHE A 626 16.30 8.95 -1.45
N ASP A 627 17.16 7.95 -1.59
CA ASP A 627 17.63 7.12 -0.46
C ASP A 627 18.92 7.63 0.19
N LEU A 628 19.26 8.89 -0.05
CA LEU A 628 20.40 9.52 0.59
C LEU A 628 20.10 9.85 2.06
N SER A 629 20.95 9.37 2.95
CA SER A 629 20.96 9.78 4.35
C SER A 629 22.32 10.40 4.71
N TRP A 630 22.28 11.59 5.31
CA TRP A 630 23.50 12.29 5.70
C TRP A 630 24.11 11.66 6.94
N PRO A 631 25.43 11.39 6.96
CA PRO A 631 26.11 10.87 8.14
C PRO A 631 26.05 11.89 9.28
N THR A 632 26.04 11.40 10.52
CA THR A 632 25.89 12.27 11.71
C THR A 632 27.10 12.25 12.63
N THR A 633 28.05 11.35 12.39
CA THR A 633 29.30 11.25 13.17
C THR A 633 30.52 11.47 12.31
N GLU A 634 31.60 12.02 12.88
CA GLU A 634 32.86 12.29 12.15
C GLU A 634 33.43 11.04 11.45
N ARG A 635 33.31 9.88 12.10
CA ARG A 635 33.74 8.59 11.54
C ARG A 635 32.91 8.17 10.32
N GLU A 636 31.61 8.44 10.33
CA GLU A 636 30.73 8.17 9.18
C GLU A 636 30.99 9.18 8.06
N ILE A 637 31.17 10.46 8.41
CA ILE A 637 31.48 11.55 7.47
C ILE A 637 32.74 11.21 6.66
N ALA A 638 33.82 10.84 7.34
CA ALA A 638 35.10 10.49 6.69
C ALA A 638 35.01 9.30 5.73
N LYS A 639 33.97 8.46 5.85
CA LYS A 639 33.77 7.26 5.03
C LYS A 639 32.66 7.41 4.00
N CYS A 640 31.86 8.46 4.07
CA CYS A 640 30.68 8.62 3.24
C CYS A 640 31.04 9.33 1.93
N PRO A 641 31.05 8.65 0.77
CA PRO A 641 31.39 9.26 -0.51
C PRO A 641 30.40 10.36 -0.92
N TRP A 642 29.15 10.28 -0.45
CA TRP A 642 28.14 11.30 -0.69
C TRP A 642 28.54 12.68 -0.16
N VAL A 643 29.33 12.72 0.92
CA VAL A 643 29.88 13.98 1.44
C VAL A 643 30.89 14.57 0.45
N GLN A 644 31.77 13.73 -0.10
CA GLN A 644 32.78 14.16 -1.08
C GLN A 644 32.13 14.69 -2.36
N TRP A 645 31.14 13.97 -2.89
CA TRP A 645 30.38 14.44 -4.07
C TRP A 645 29.58 15.70 -3.77
N ALA A 646 28.98 15.83 -2.58
CA ALA A 646 28.27 17.04 -2.19
C ALA A 646 29.20 18.26 -2.16
N GLU A 647 30.41 18.11 -1.61
CA GLU A 647 31.42 19.18 -1.56
C GLU A 647 31.95 19.53 -2.97
N GLN A 648 32.19 18.52 -3.81
CA GLN A 648 32.59 18.72 -5.21
C GLN A 648 31.50 19.47 -5.99
N LEU A 649 30.24 19.04 -5.92
CA LEU A 649 29.13 19.69 -6.59
C LEU A 649 28.90 21.11 -6.07
N LEU A 650 29.09 21.34 -4.77
CA LEU A 650 28.96 22.66 -4.16
C LEU A 650 29.98 23.65 -4.71
N SER A 651 31.19 23.20 -5.08
CA SER A 651 32.19 24.03 -5.75
C SER A 651 31.72 24.54 -7.13
N CYS A 652 30.80 23.80 -7.78
CA CYS A 652 30.11 24.19 -9.01
C CYS A 652 28.76 24.90 -8.74
N ASN A 653 28.47 25.31 -7.50
CA ASN A 653 27.18 25.89 -7.08
C ASN A 653 25.96 24.97 -7.31
N ILE A 654 26.17 23.65 -7.23
CA ILE A 654 25.13 22.63 -7.31
C ILE A 654 24.97 21.98 -5.93
N LYS A 655 23.74 21.94 -5.41
CA LYS A 655 23.44 21.30 -4.12
C LYS A 655 23.07 19.84 -4.32
N LEU A 656 23.76 18.94 -3.64
CA LEU A 656 23.30 17.56 -3.46
C LEU A 656 22.35 17.49 -2.26
N THR A 657 21.11 17.05 -2.47
CA THR A 657 20.05 17.00 -1.44
C THR A 657 19.51 15.59 -1.23
N ASP A 658 19.01 15.31 -0.02
CA ASP A 658 18.24 14.10 0.27
C ASP A 658 16.77 14.19 -0.22
N GLN A 659 15.96 13.14 -0.03
CA GLN A 659 14.51 13.16 -0.35
C GLN A 659 13.72 14.30 0.30
N ASN A 660 14.20 14.90 1.40
CA ASN A 660 13.54 16.02 2.06
C ASN A 660 14.06 17.38 1.58
N GLY A 661 14.98 17.42 0.61
CA GLY A 661 15.61 18.65 0.14
C GLY A 661 16.72 19.18 1.08
N LYS A 662 17.15 18.39 2.06
CA LYS A 662 18.25 18.78 2.96
C LYS A 662 19.58 18.52 2.26
N HIS A 663 20.44 19.53 2.18
CA HIS A 663 21.79 19.40 1.65
C HIS A 663 22.82 19.21 2.76
N TRP A 664 23.98 18.67 2.39
CA TRP A 664 25.15 18.63 3.26
C TRP A 664 25.56 20.04 3.68
N THR A 665 25.77 20.23 4.98
CA THR A 665 26.37 21.45 5.53
C THR A 665 27.54 21.00 6.38
N CYS A 666 28.74 21.46 6.06
CA CYS A 666 29.91 21.13 6.88
C CYS A 666 29.66 21.66 8.30
N MET A 667 29.67 20.77 9.30
CA MET A 667 29.47 21.13 10.70
C MET A 667 30.75 21.66 11.37
N ILE A 668 31.83 21.87 10.60
CA ILE A 668 33.12 22.32 11.09
C ILE A 668 33.42 23.69 10.49
N THR A 669 32.96 24.73 11.19
CA THR A 669 33.51 26.09 11.09
C THR A 669 33.66 26.67 12.48
#